data_AF-A0A2X3HB30-F1
#
_entry.id   AF-A0A2X3HB30-F1
#
_cell.length_a   1.000
_cell.length_b   1.000
_cell.length_c   1.000
_cell.angle_alpha   90.00
_cell.angle_beta   90.00
_cell.angle_gamma   90.00
#
_symmetry.space_group_name_H-M   'P 1'
#
loop_
_entity.id
_entity.type
_entity.pdbx_description
1 polymer ?
#
loop_
_entity_poly.entity_id
_entity_poly.type
_entity_poly.pdbx_seq_one_letter_code
_entity_poly.pdbx_strand_id
1 'polypeptide(L)'
;MELTTRLNTIFLMIGPSECGKTTFAKNYLMEALRRNVPEKNYFMNISYLSSDEIRQELLGHDYDKYANVMLMSSEQAFSLLFEKLKLVTSFPLNADFVVIDSTGLSSEFREQVRAIAAENHYHVEVILFDYKNREDYLHTERSKSLISKHITRLRREVLPVLRRENYHAIHRVKAPVTELKAEISDYREMLDTLLTPDKPYTLIGDIHECKDRLMALLKKYQFEFDEEENIVKKPEHDFILLGDFIDKGKNTGEIIEFLYKNREHFRFVLGNHENFVYKYMENQIQGVDETLLRNYFDSIAIFSLDKGLYDKFAELVALSQPFYRVIGQVQPSFYATHAPCEKKYLGKFDDESKRQMRNFRLIREENVEKQLAFLEKEGNNLHPYHFFGHIAAESAFRAKNNIHLDTGCVHGGALTGVTLNRRLSYLSVSGTKMIDETLPTLFKRKKQVVEADLVPADLKRLTYVAEQKINFISGTIAPAESDVEKNELESLDKALDYFKNKECYEITIQPKYMGSRCNIYLHKQIENSYAVSRNGFKIRDERLQDLFATLKKRFNDIFVENDLTWLILDGELMPWHALGKGLIEEKYIPMSVAQHTEIDQLNHASYDKAFQLAVQKMDSTDFEYDQVKMSKKNLLEKYGSQDYQNFKNILGLKYSYVETEKLKKAADKFDEQINLYGNPEEVTFKAFSILKMVQNNGVEKRWEGTTSAMYRFVSDDDFISLDLRQEDAVERAKAYFKTITFDQKMEGIVIKPEKVTKGIAPAMKVRNEDYLHLIYGYDYHFNSKYEKLVRNKKIKQKLRTSIAEYEYGEEMLNIPLAEISPYNESYKEAVMNLLFETTKETEIDPRL
;
A
#
# COMPACT_ATOMS: atom_id res chain seq x y z
N MET A 1 21.61 -52.08 5.96
CA MET A 1 21.69 -51.14 4.82
C MET A 1 21.95 -49.76 5.40
N GLU A 2 22.88 -49.01 4.84
CA GLU A 2 23.12 -47.62 5.22
C GLU A 2 22.67 -46.71 4.08
N LEU A 3 22.02 -45.60 4.41
CA LEU A 3 21.44 -44.66 3.47
C LEU A 3 21.76 -43.25 3.95
N THR A 4 22.29 -42.40 3.07
CA THR A 4 22.48 -40.97 3.34
C THR A 4 21.54 -40.20 2.41
N THR A 5 20.77 -39.26 2.97
CA THR A 5 19.74 -38.47 2.28
C THR A 5 19.72 -37.02 2.77
N ARG A 6 18.84 -36.22 2.19
CA ARG A 6 18.49 -34.85 2.60
C ARG A 6 17.00 -34.71 2.91
N LEU A 7 16.61 -33.65 3.61
CA LEU A 7 15.20 -33.27 3.79
C LEU A 7 14.56 -32.89 2.44
N ASN A 8 13.23 -32.84 2.42
CA ASN A 8 12.42 -32.61 1.22
C ASN A 8 12.76 -33.61 0.10
N THR A 9 12.76 -34.91 0.44
CA THR A 9 13.11 -36.00 -0.49
C THR A 9 11.91 -36.90 -0.77
N ILE A 10 11.68 -37.18 -2.06
CA ILE A 10 10.77 -38.20 -2.55
C ILE A 10 11.54 -39.49 -2.79
N PHE A 11 11.28 -40.50 -1.99
CA PHE A 11 11.77 -41.86 -2.19
C PHE A 11 10.86 -42.62 -3.15
N LEU A 12 11.35 -42.81 -4.36
CA LEU A 12 10.68 -43.57 -5.41
C LEU A 12 11.12 -45.03 -5.37
N MET A 13 10.26 -45.92 -4.87
CA MET A 13 10.56 -47.34 -4.85
C MET A 13 10.34 -47.97 -6.23
N ILE A 14 11.34 -48.72 -6.71
CA ILE A 14 11.30 -49.40 -8.01
C ILE A 14 11.61 -50.88 -7.79
N GLY A 15 10.67 -51.73 -8.17
CA GLY A 15 10.87 -53.16 -8.08
C GLY A 15 9.65 -53.98 -8.50
N PRO A 16 9.82 -55.29 -8.71
CA PRO A 16 8.73 -56.20 -9.04
C PRO A 16 7.62 -56.21 -7.97
N SER A 17 6.45 -56.77 -8.31
CA SER A 17 5.44 -57.02 -7.28
C SER A 17 5.98 -58.05 -6.27
N GLU A 18 5.54 -57.98 -5.02
CA GLU A 18 5.92 -58.88 -3.92
C GLU A 18 7.37 -58.82 -3.45
N CYS A 19 8.24 -57.97 -3.97
CA CYS A 19 9.64 -57.88 -3.51
C CYS A 19 9.84 -57.16 -2.15
N GLY A 20 8.83 -57.16 -1.27
CA GLY A 20 8.94 -56.59 0.08
C GLY A 20 8.94 -55.06 0.20
N LYS A 21 8.56 -54.30 -0.84
CA LYS A 21 8.56 -52.81 -0.84
C LYS A 21 7.76 -52.20 0.31
N THR A 22 6.51 -52.62 0.48
CA THR A 22 5.62 -52.11 1.54
C THR A 22 6.19 -52.36 2.93
N THR A 23 6.73 -53.57 3.15
CA THR A 23 7.41 -53.94 4.41
C THR A 23 8.67 -53.10 4.62
N PHE A 24 9.48 -52.93 3.57
CA PHE A 24 10.68 -52.10 3.60
C PHE A 24 10.35 -50.64 3.97
N ALA A 25 9.35 -50.06 3.32
CA ALA A 25 8.93 -48.68 3.57
C ALA A 25 8.45 -48.49 5.01
N LYS A 26 7.45 -49.27 5.45
CA LYS A 26 6.79 -49.08 6.74
C LYS A 26 7.66 -49.47 7.92
N ASN A 27 8.38 -50.59 7.84
CA ASN A 27 9.06 -51.16 9.01
C ASN A 27 10.55 -50.76 9.11
N TYR A 28 11.15 -50.23 8.05
CA TYR A 28 12.58 -49.92 8.03
C TYR A 28 12.85 -48.48 7.60
N LEU A 29 12.41 -48.06 6.42
CA LEU A 29 12.74 -46.74 5.89
C LEU A 29 12.12 -45.62 6.73
N MET A 30 10.79 -45.66 6.93
CA MET A 30 10.09 -44.60 7.67
C MET A 30 10.55 -44.51 9.13
N GLU A 31 10.79 -45.65 9.77
CA GLU A 31 11.33 -45.72 11.14
C GLU A 31 12.75 -45.15 11.22
N ALA A 32 13.64 -45.47 10.27
CA ALA A 32 15.01 -44.96 10.27
C ALA A 32 15.12 -43.46 9.93
N LEU A 33 14.14 -42.91 9.21
CA LEU A 33 14.09 -41.47 8.90
C LEU A 33 13.59 -40.65 10.08
N ARG A 34 12.63 -41.18 10.84
CA ARG A 34 11.87 -40.43 11.86
C ARG A 34 12.76 -39.82 12.94
N ARG A 35 12.74 -38.49 13.03
CA ARG A 35 13.41 -37.71 14.08
C ARG A 35 12.48 -36.60 14.55
N ASN A 36 11.96 -36.71 15.77
CA ASN A 36 11.03 -35.74 16.34
C ASN A 36 11.75 -34.85 17.36
N VAL A 37 11.29 -33.60 17.47
CA VAL A 37 11.79 -32.59 18.42
C VAL A 37 10.57 -31.96 19.11
N PRO A 38 9.94 -32.68 20.07
CA PRO A 38 8.68 -32.26 20.68
C PRO A 38 8.76 -30.89 21.35
N GLU A 39 9.90 -30.52 21.92
CA GLU A 39 10.15 -29.23 22.57
C GLU A 39 10.11 -28.04 21.60
N LYS A 40 10.30 -28.28 20.29
CA LYS A 40 10.11 -27.29 19.23
C LYS A 40 8.80 -27.49 18.45
N ASN A 41 7.92 -28.38 18.94
CA ASN A 41 6.68 -28.81 18.27
C ASN A 41 6.91 -29.33 16.84
N TYR A 42 8.07 -29.94 16.59
CA TYR A 42 8.43 -30.48 15.30
C TYR A 42 8.29 -32.01 15.31
N PHE A 43 7.41 -32.51 14.46
CA PHE A 43 7.25 -33.93 14.20
C PHE A 43 7.51 -34.16 12.73
N MET A 44 8.48 -35.03 12.44
CA MET A 44 8.90 -35.26 11.07
C MET A 44 7.76 -35.86 10.26
N ASN A 45 7.33 -35.12 9.24
CA ASN A 45 6.23 -35.48 8.37
C ASN A 45 6.74 -36.40 7.26
N ILE A 46 6.47 -37.69 7.41
CA ILE A 46 6.78 -38.71 6.41
C ILE A 46 5.47 -39.19 5.78
N SER A 47 5.21 -38.75 4.55
CA SER A 47 4.02 -39.12 3.79
C SER A 47 4.25 -40.42 3.02
N TYR A 48 3.36 -41.40 3.18
CA TYR A 48 3.43 -42.67 2.47
C TYR A 48 2.30 -42.75 1.43
N LEU A 49 2.66 -42.99 0.17
CA LEU A 49 1.74 -43.02 -0.97
C LEU A 49 1.85 -44.37 -1.68
N SER A 50 0.89 -45.27 -1.42
CA SER A 50 0.81 -46.58 -2.06
C SER A 50 -0.26 -46.60 -3.15
N SER A 51 0.10 -47.03 -4.35
CA SER A 51 -0.90 -47.23 -5.42
C SER A 51 -1.94 -48.28 -5.05
N ASP A 52 -1.57 -49.28 -4.24
CA ASP A 52 -2.48 -50.36 -3.85
C ASP A 52 -3.44 -49.89 -2.76
N GLU A 53 -2.96 -49.14 -1.77
CA GLU A 53 -3.82 -48.58 -0.71
C GLU A 53 -4.79 -47.54 -1.26
N ILE A 54 -4.35 -46.71 -2.21
CA ILE A 54 -5.23 -45.72 -2.86
C ILE A 54 -6.34 -46.42 -3.65
N ARG A 55 -6.06 -47.56 -4.31
CA ARG A 55 -7.12 -48.33 -4.97
C ARG A 55 -8.11 -48.90 -3.95
N GLN A 56 -7.63 -49.45 -2.85
CA GLN A 56 -8.49 -49.98 -1.78
C GLN A 56 -9.36 -48.87 -1.16
N GLU A 57 -8.79 -47.70 -0.91
CA GLU A 57 -9.48 -46.49 -0.46
C GLU A 57 -10.60 -46.09 -1.42
N LEU A 58 -10.29 -45.99 -2.72
CA LEU A 58 -11.27 -45.62 -3.75
C LEU A 58 -12.39 -46.67 -3.92
N LEU A 59 -12.08 -47.94 -3.70
CA LEU A 59 -13.03 -49.05 -3.81
C LEU A 59 -13.80 -49.32 -2.51
N GLY A 60 -13.40 -48.71 -1.39
CA GLY A 60 -14.03 -48.86 -0.08
C GLY A 60 -13.88 -50.25 0.55
N HIS A 61 -12.92 -51.07 0.09
CA HIS A 61 -12.71 -52.43 0.59
C HIS A 61 -11.27 -52.93 0.33
N ASP A 62 -10.76 -53.74 1.25
CA ASP A 62 -9.43 -54.37 1.19
C ASP A 62 -9.40 -55.55 0.21
N TYR A 63 -9.59 -55.26 -1.08
CA TYR A 63 -9.46 -56.26 -2.13
C TYR A 63 -8.03 -56.81 -2.23
N ASP A 64 -7.91 -58.07 -2.64
CA ASP A 64 -6.64 -58.64 -3.07
C ASP A 64 -6.08 -57.83 -4.25
N LYS A 65 -4.80 -57.47 -4.19
CA LYS A 65 -4.14 -56.59 -5.19
C LYS A 65 -4.19 -57.12 -6.63
N TYR A 66 -4.47 -58.41 -6.84
CA TYR A 66 -4.63 -59.01 -8.16
C TYR A 66 -6.08 -59.15 -8.60
N ALA A 67 -7.04 -58.71 -7.79
CA ALA A 67 -8.45 -58.69 -8.16
C ALA A 67 -8.68 -57.77 -9.38
N ASN A 68 -9.55 -58.20 -10.31
CA ASN A 68 -9.80 -57.44 -11.54
C ASN A 68 -10.32 -56.02 -11.24
N VAL A 69 -11.12 -55.86 -10.18
CA VAL A 69 -11.61 -54.55 -9.72
C VAL A 69 -10.49 -53.58 -9.35
N MET A 70 -9.35 -54.06 -8.81
CA MET A 70 -8.17 -53.25 -8.53
C MET A 70 -7.48 -52.79 -9.82
N LEU A 71 -7.44 -53.64 -10.85
CA LEU A 71 -6.86 -53.25 -12.13
C LEU A 71 -7.72 -52.19 -12.82
N MET A 72 -9.05 -52.36 -12.80
CA MET A 72 -10.01 -51.42 -13.39
C MET A 72 -9.96 -50.01 -12.79
N SER A 73 -9.55 -49.86 -11.53
CA SER A 73 -9.45 -48.56 -10.85
C SER A 73 -8.07 -47.89 -10.94
N SER A 74 -7.15 -48.43 -11.75
CA SER A 74 -5.76 -47.94 -11.78
C SER A 74 -5.64 -46.50 -12.27
N GLU A 75 -6.42 -46.08 -13.27
CA GLU A 75 -6.36 -44.72 -13.80
C GLU A 75 -6.71 -43.68 -12.72
N GLN A 76 -7.83 -43.88 -12.03
CA GLN A 76 -8.28 -43.01 -10.93
C GLN A 76 -7.29 -43.03 -9.76
N ALA A 77 -6.73 -44.20 -9.43
CA ALA A 77 -5.77 -44.33 -8.35
C ALA A 77 -4.46 -43.59 -8.63
N PHE A 78 -3.93 -43.64 -9.85
CA PHE A 78 -2.73 -42.89 -10.22
C PHE A 78 -3.00 -41.38 -10.28
N SER A 79 -4.16 -40.96 -10.81
CA SER A 79 -4.56 -39.55 -10.77
C SER A 79 -4.59 -39.02 -9.33
N LEU A 80 -5.20 -39.77 -8.40
CA LEU A 80 -5.23 -39.39 -6.98
C LEU A 80 -3.85 -39.45 -6.33
N LEU A 81 -2.99 -40.40 -6.71
CA LEU A 81 -1.61 -40.47 -6.21
C LEU A 81 -0.82 -39.22 -6.56
N PHE A 82 -0.91 -38.73 -7.80
CA PHE A 82 -0.20 -37.52 -8.23
C PHE A 82 -0.75 -36.26 -7.56
N GLU A 83 -2.07 -36.16 -7.38
CA GLU A 83 -2.66 -35.05 -6.62
C GLU A 83 -2.23 -35.10 -5.14
N LYS A 84 -2.26 -36.27 -4.50
CA LYS A 84 -1.74 -36.43 -3.13
C LYS A 84 -0.26 -36.04 -3.06
N LEU A 85 0.56 -36.48 -4.02
CA LEU A 85 1.99 -36.13 -4.11
C LEU A 85 2.19 -34.61 -4.21
N LYS A 86 1.43 -33.94 -5.08
CA LYS A 86 1.46 -32.48 -5.24
C LYS A 86 1.09 -31.78 -3.93
N LEU A 87 0.00 -32.21 -3.28
CA LEU A 87 -0.47 -31.60 -2.04
C LEU A 87 0.53 -31.75 -0.89
N VAL A 88 1.10 -32.95 -0.68
CA VAL A 88 2.03 -33.18 0.44
C VAL A 88 3.39 -32.49 0.23
N THR A 89 3.79 -32.23 -1.02
CA THR A 89 5.03 -31.50 -1.36
C THR A 89 4.86 -29.99 -1.43
N SER A 90 3.60 -29.50 -1.39
CA SER A 90 3.27 -28.08 -1.45
C SER A 90 3.17 -27.45 -0.06
N PHE A 91 3.43 -26.13 0.01
CA PHE A 91 3.20 -25.34 1.22
C PHE A 91 1.69 -25.22 1.52
N PRO A 92 1.24 -25.32 2.79
CA PRO A 92 2.02 -25.27 4.02
C PRO A 92 2.44 -26.63 4.57
N LEU A 93 2.14 -27.75 3.88
CA LEU A 93 2.43 -29.08 4.37
C LEU A 93 3.92 -29.42 4.29
N ASN A 94 4.53 -29.20 3.12
CA ASN A 94 5.95 -29.43 2.84
C ASN A 94 6.49 -30.67 3.58
N ALA A 95 5.93 -31.85 3.31
CA ALA A 95 6.34 -33.09 3.97
C ALA A 95 7.86 -33.28 3.89
N ASP A 96 8.51 -33.62 5.00
CA ASP A 96 9.96 -33.78 5.04
C ASP A 96 10.41 -34.91 4.12
N PHE A 97 9.60 -35.97 4.05
CA PHE A 97 9.82 -37.11 3.17
C PHE A 97 8.51 -37.60 2.56
N VAL A 98 8.58 -38.04 1.30
CA VAL A 98 7.47 -38.75 0.65
C VAL A 98 7.97 -40.10 0.16
N VAL A 99 7.31 -41.18 0.54
CA VAL A 99 7.65 -42.54 0.10
C VAL A 99 6.57 -43.01 -0.87
N ILE A 100 6.95 -43.24 -2.13
CA ILE A 100 6.05 -43.72 -3.17
C ILE A 100 6.21 -45.24 -3.29
N ASP A 101 5.19 -45.99 -2.86
CA ASP A 101 5.08 -47.43 -3.07
C ASP A 101 4.25 -47.74 -4.30
N SER A 102 4.95 -48.00 -5.40
CA SER A 102 4.38 -48.57 -6.62
C SER A 102 5.41 -49.50 -7.26
N THR A 103 5.08 -50.12 -8.39
CA THR A 103 6.09 -50.88 -9.14
C THR A 103 7.21 -50.00 -9.70
N GLY A 104 6.92 -48.72 -10.00
CA GLY A 104 7.89 -47.75 -10.54
C GLY A 104 8.47 -48.10 -11.91
N LEU A 105 7.90 -49.10 -12.62
CA LEU A 105 8.49 -49.63 -13.86
C LEU A 105 8.21 -48.77 -15.10
N SER A 106 7.16 -47.94 -15.09
CA SER A 106 6.81 -47.04 -16.20
C SER A 106 7.71 -45.80 -16.22
N SER A 107 8.28 -45.45 -17.38
CA SER A 107 9.10 -44.24 -17.55
C SER A 107 8.28 -42.95 -17.38
N GLU A 108 7.06 -42.93 -17.92
CA GLU A 108 6.14 -41.80 -17.81
C GLU A 108 5.79 -41.49 -16.35
N PHE A 109 5.50 -42.54 -15.56
CA PHE A 109 5.25 -42.40 -14.13
C PHE A 109 6.43 -41.75 -13.41
N ARG A 110 7.66 -42.21 -13.70
CA ARG A 110 8.87 -41.67 -13.08
C ARG A 110 9.13 -40.22 -13.50
N GLU A 111 8.83 -39.87 -14.74
CA GLU A 111 8.95 -38.51 -15.26
C GLU A 111 7.98 -37.55 -14.57
N GLN A 112 6.71 -37.93 -14.41
CA GLN A 112 5.72 -37.13 -13.70
C GLN A 112 6.10 -36.88 -12.23
N VAL A 113 6.62 -37.90 -11.53
CA VAL A 113 7.15 -37.74 -10.16
C VAL A 113 8.30 -36.72 -10.13
N ARG A 114 9.24 -36.80 -11.08
CA ARG A 114 10.36 -35.83 -11.17
C ARG A 114 9.87 -34.42 -11.50
N ALA A 115 8.86 -34.28 -12.35
CA ALA A 115 8.28 -32.98 -12.69
C ALA A 115 7.66 -32.30 -11.46
N ILE A 116 6.83 -33.03 -10.70
CA ILE A 116 6.22 -32.52 -9.45
C ILE A 116 7.30 -32.19 -8.42
N ALA A 117 8.33 -33.03 -8.30
CA ALA A 117 9.45 -32.79 -7.41
C ALA A 117 10.21 -31.51 -7.78
N ALA A 118 10.51 -31.30 -9.07
CA ALA A 118 11.20 -30.12 -9.55
C ALA A 118 10.37 -28.84 -9.34
N GLU A 119 9.06 -28.88 -9.64
CA GLU A 119 8.14 -27.75 -9.40
C GLU A 119 8.11 -27.33 -7.92
N ASN A 120 8.24 -28.30 -7.02
CA ASN A 120 8.20 -28.07 -5.58
C ASN A 120 9.59 -28.10 -4.91
N HIS A 121 10.71 -28.09 -5.63
CA HIS A 121 12.04 -28.12 -5.01
C HIS A 121 12.28 -29.32 -4.07
N TYR A 122 11.85 -30.51 -4.48
CA TYR A 122 12.13 -31.78 -3.81
C TYR A 122 13.22 -32.57 -4.53
N HIS A 123 14.04 -33.27 -3.76
CA HIS A 123 14.94 -34.28 -4.29
C HIS A 123 14.15 -35.54 -4.66
N VAL A 124 14.63 -36.28 -5.67
CA VAL A 124 14.11 -37.61 -6.01
C VAL A 124 15.23 -38.62 -5.89
N GLU A 125 15.05 -39.54 -4.95
CA GLU A 125 15.97 -40.65 -4.70
C GLU A 125 15.26 -41.98 -4.98
N VAL A 126 15.97 -42.89 -5.63
CA VAL A 126 15.41 -44.19 -6.02
C VAL A 126 15.84 -45.25 -5.04
N ILE A 127 14.88 -46.06 -4.56
CA ILE A 127 15.16 -47.30 -3.84
C ILE A 127 14.86 -48.47 -4.78
N LEU A 128 15.92 -49.04 -5.33
CA LEU A 128 15.88 -50.06 -6.37
C LEU A 128 16.02 -51.46 -5.77
N PHE A 129 14.98 -52.28 -5.88
CA PHE A 129 14.97 -53.67 -5.43
C PHE A 129 15.54 -54.60 -6.53
N ASP A 130 16.87 -54.71 -6.56
CA ASP A 130 17.68 -55.49 -7.50
C ASP A 130 18.36 -56.67 -6.77
N TYR A 131 17.56 -57.64 -6.31
CA TYR A 131 18.04 -58.81 -5.59
C TYR A 131 18.91 -59.70 -6.48
N LYS A 132 19.99 -60.23 -5.88
CA LYS A 132 20.91 -61.14 -6.55
C LYS A 132 20.24 -62.45 -6.97
N ASN A 133 19.46 -63.05 -6.06
CA ASN A 133 18.79 -64.31 -6.32
C ASN A 133 17.36 -64.07 -6.77
N ARG A 134 16.91 -64.83 -7.78
CA ARG A 134 15.54 -64.73 -8.29
C ARG A 134 14.51 -65.23 -7.27
N GLU A 135 14.92 -66.18 -6.42
CA GLU A 135 14.09 -66.77 -5.37
C GLU A 135 13.70 -65.75 -4.30
N ASP A 136 14.58 -64.78 -4.02
CA ASP A 136 14.35 -63.71 -3.04
C ASP A 136 13.18 -62.76 -3.44
N TYR A 137 12.77 -62.79 -4.71
CA TYR A 137 11.59 -62.04 -5.18
C TYR A 137 10.26 -62.79 -4.98
N LEU A 138 10.31 -64.09 -4.72
CA LEU A 138 9.16 -64.99 -4.75
C LEU A 138 8.76 -65.38 -3.32
N HIS A 139 7.92 -64.56 -2.68
CA HIS A 139 7.37 -64.89 -1.37
C HIS A 139 6.16 -65.83 -1.44
N THR A 140 5.48 -65.91 -2.58
CA THR A 140 4.32 -66.81 -2.80
C THR A 140 4.36 -67.51 -4.16
N GLU A 141 3.75 -68.69 -4.25
CA GLU A 141 3.64 -69.42 -5.53
C GLU A 141 2.58 -68.83 -6.49
N ARG A 142 1.68 -67.97 -5.97
CA ARG A 142 0.45 -67.52 -6.66
C ARG A 142 0.70 -66.65 -7.90
N SER A 143 1.89 -66.03 -8.02
CA SER A 143 2.13 -64.95 -8.99
C SER A 143 3.45 -65.07 -9.77
N LYS A 144 4.04 -66.28 -9.88
CA LYS A 144 5.36 -66.50 -10.52
C LYS A 144 5.49 -65.91 -11.94
N SER A 145 4.43 -65.97 -12.75
CA SER A 145 4.43 -65.47 -14.14
C SER A 145 4.49 -63.93 -14.21
N LEU A 146 3.66 -63.23 -13.43
CA LEU A 146 3.63 -61.77 -13.38
C LEU A 146 4.93 -61.19 -12.82
N ILE A 147 5.42 -61.76 -11.71
CA ILE A 147 6.70 -61.35 -11.09
C ILE A 147 7.85 -61.55 -12.09
N SER A 148 7.85 -62.64 -12.85
CA SER A 148 8.84 -62.88 -13.90
C SER A 148 8.81 -61.84 -15.03
N LYS A 149 7.62 -61.40 -15.46
CA LYS A 149 7.48 -60.30 -16.42
C LYS A 149 8.04 -59.00 -15.86
N HIS A 150 7.72 -58.67 -14.61
CA HIS A 150 8.23 -57.46 -13.95
C HIS A 150 9.76 -57.48 -13.78
N ILE A 151 10.35 -58.62 -13.41
CA ILE A 151 11.82 -58.78 -13.34
C ILE A 151 12.46 -58.57 -14.72
N THR A 152 11.84 -59.12 -15.77
CA THR A 152 12.34 -58.95 -17.15
C THR A 152 12.29 -57.48 -17.55
N ARG A 153 11.17 -56.81 -17.26
CA ARG A 153 10.98 -55.38 -17.51
C ARG A 153 11.99 -54.53 -16.76
N LEU A 154 12.18 -54.79 -15.46
CA LEU A 154 13.18 -54.13 -14.64
C LEU A 154 14.58 -54.22 -15.28
N ARG A 155 15.01 -55.43 -15.64
CA ARG A 155 16.36 -55.68 -16.18
C ARG A 155 16.57 -55.12 -17.58
N ARG A 156 15.56 -55.18 -18.46
CA ARG A 156 15.68 -54.79 -19.88
C ARG A 156 15.31 -53.34 -20.15
N GLU A 157 14.33 -52.79 -19.44
CA GLU A 157 13.77 -51.47 -19.73
C GLU A 157 14.18 -50.42 -18.69
N VAL A 158 14.25 -50.77 -17.39
CA VAL A 158 14.48 -49.77 -16.33
C VAL A 158 15.96 -49.59 -16.01
N LEU A 159 16.70 -50.67 -15.73
CA LEU A 159 18.12 -50.59 -15.35
C LEU A 159 19.01 -49.84 -16.39
N PRO A 160 18.82 -50.00 -17.72
CA PRO A 160 19.67 -49.32 -18.70
C PRO A 160 19.48 -47.80 -18.74
N VAL A 161 18.28 -47.31 -18.43
CA VAL A 161 17.93 -45.88 -18.52
C VAL A 161 17.97 -45.17 -17.18
N LEU A 162 17.87 -45.90 -16.05
CA LEU A 162 17.79 -45.29 -14.71
C LEU A 162 18.94 -44.34 -14.38
N ARG A 163 20.16 -44.63 -14.86
CA ARG A 163 21.32 -43.73 -14.70
C ARG A 163 21.25 -42.45 -15.53
N ARG A 164 20.46 -42.45 -16.62
CA ARG A 164 20.27 -41.29 -17.52
C ARG A 164 19.12 -40.39 -17.05
N GLU A 165 18.29 -40.86 -16.12
CA GLU A 165 17.10 -40.16 -15.63
C GLU A 165 17.38 -39.13 -14.50
N ASN A 166 18.66 -38.79 -14.25
CA ASN A 166 19.12 -37.72 -13.34
C ASN A 166 18.50 -37.72 -11.92
N TYR A 167 18.48 -38.88 -11.27
CA TYR A 167 18.14 -38.98 -9.85
C TYR A 167 19.26 -38.48 -8.95
N HIS A 168 18.91 -37.95 -7.78
CA HIS A 168 19.88 -37.46 -6.80
C HIS A 168 20.69 -38.61 -6.19
N ALA A 169 20.04 -39.73 -5.92
CA ALA A 169 20.68 -40.97 -5.49
C ALA A 169 19.91 -42.21 -5.99
N ILE A 170 20.62 -43.33 -6.17
CA ILE A 170 20.03 -44.63 -6.49
C ILE A 170 20.55 -45.66 -5.48
N HIS A 171 19.71 -45.99 -4.50
CA HIS A 171 19.98 -46.94 -3.44
C HIS A 171 19.61 -48.35 -3.89
N ARG A 172 20.59 -49.24 -4.04
CA ARG A 172 20.36 -50.61 -4.52
C ARG A 172 20.19 -51.61 -3.38
N VAL A 173 19.02 -52.20 -3.27
CA VAL A 173 18.73 -53.28 -2.33
C VAL A 173 19.00 -54.62 -3.02
N LYS A 174 20.09 -55.30 -2.61
CA LYS A 174 20.58 -56.54 -3.25
C LYS A 174 20.12 -57.85 -2.59
N ALA A 175 19.49 -57.74 -1.42
CA ALA A 175 18.92 -58.83 -0.64
C ALA A 175 17.85 -58.25 0.32
N PRO A 176 16.94 -59.06 0.88
CA PRO A 176 15.98 -58.62 1.90
C PRO A 176 16.68 -57.90 3.06
N VAL A 177 16.14 -56.74 3.46
CA VAL A 177 16.76 -55.87 4.47
C VAL A 177 16.31 -56.30 5.85
N THR A 178 17.26 -56.52 6.76
CA THR A 178 17.02 -56.83 8.17
C THR A 178 17.23 -55.64 9.10
N GLU A 179 18.05 -54.66 8.70
CA GLU A 179 18.32 -53.44 9.44
C GLU A 179 18.63 -52.30 8.44
N LEU A 180 18.15 -51.09 8.73
CA LEU A 180 18.43 -49.89 7.95
C LEU A 180 18.81 -48.73 8.87
N LYS A 181 19.94 -48.07 8.56
CA LYS A 181 20.36 -46.82 9.19
C LYS A 181 20.31 -45.72 8.14
N ALA A 182 19.59 -44.65 8.43
CA ALA A 182 19.49 -43.49 7.55
C ALA A 182 20.19 -42.29 8.21
N GLU A 183 21.07 -41.61 7.49
CA GLU A 183 21.69 -40.34 7.85
C GLU A 183 21.03 -39.21 7.04
N ILE A 184 20.61 -38.14 7.72
CA ILE A 184 20.02 -36.95 7.10
C ILE A 184 21.04 -35.82 7.22
N SER A 185 21.70 -35.48 6.11
CA SER A 185 22.87 -34.60 6.10
C SER A 185 22.59 -33.16 6.52
N ASP A 186 21.39 -32.66 6.27
CA ASP A 186 20.90 -31.31 6.57
C ASP A 186 20.05 -31.24 7.85
N TYR A 187 19.97 -32.33 8.62
CA TYR A 187 19.16 -32.37 9.85
C TYR A 187 19.61 -31.34 10.89
N ARG A 188 20.93 -31.18 11.08
CA ARG A 188 21.48 -30.22 12.04
C ARG A 188 21.17 -28.79 11.62
N GLU A 189 21.35 -28.46 10.34
CA GLU A 189 21.00 -27.15 9.79
C GLU A 189 19.51 -26.85 10.04
N MET A 190 18.62 -27.82 9.79
CA MET A 190 17.20 -27.67 10.08
C MET A 190 16.92 -27.39 11.56
N LEU A 191 17.57 -28.11 12.48
CA LEU A 191 17.39 -27.88 13.92
C LEU A 191 17.76 -26.45 14.35
N ASP A 192 18.79 -25.87 13.73
CA ASP A 192 19.26 -24.52 14.05
C ASP A 192 18.28 -23.43 13.56
N THR A 193 17.48 -23.71 12.53
CA THR A 193 16.39 -22.82 12.06
C THR A 193 15.11 -22.91 12.90
N LEU A 194 14.88 -24.01 13.61
CA LEU A 194 13.65 -24.20 14.39
C LEU A 194 13.73 -23.47 15.73
N LEU A 195 12.68 -22.73 16.06
CA LEU A 195 12.54 -21.98 17.30
C LEU A 195 11.44 -22.57 18.19
N THR A 196 11.51 -22.28 19.49
CA THR A 196 10.55 -22.82 20.46
C THR A 196 9.15 -22.22 20.27
N PRO A 197 8.08 -23.02 20.34
CA PRO A 197 6.71 -22.54 20.24
C PRO A 197 6.30 -21.70 21.45
N ASP A 198 5.18 -20.98 21.30
CA ASP A 198 4.45 -20.24 22.34
C ASP A 198 5.23 -19.22 23.20
N LYS A 199 6.45 -18.84 22.77
CA LYS A 199 7.21 -17.68 23.27
C LYS A 199 7.07 -16.50 22.30
N PRO A 200 7.02 -15.23 22.77
CA PRO A 200 7.01 -14.09 21.87
C PRO A 200 8.31 -13.97 21.08
N TYR A 201 8.22 -13.47 19.85
CA TYR A 201 9.37 -13.17 19.00
C TYR A 201 9.23 -11.76 18.42
N THR A 202 10.32 -11.00 18.45
CA THR A 202 10.42 -9.70 17.80
C THR A 202 11.32 -9.81 16.59
N LEU A 203 10.81 -9.41 15.43
CA LEU A 203 11.53 -9.40 14.18
C LEU A 203 11.82 -7.96 13.80
N ILE A 204 13.08 -7.66 13.46
CA ILE A 204 13.56 -6.33 13.09
C ILE A 204 13.99 -6.38 11.62
N GLY A 205 13.52 -5.43 10.82
CA GLY A 205 13.89 -5.30 9.41
C GLY A 205 15.35 -4.86 9.19
N ASP A 206 15.65 -4.50 7.96
CA ASP A 206 17.02 -4.24 7.50
C ASP A 206 17.64 -3.02 8.19
N ILE A 207 18.86 -3.19 8.71
CA ILE A 207 19.52 -2.21 9.56
C ILE A 207 20.47 -1.31 8.74
N HIS A 208 21.20 -1.89 7.78
CA HIS A 208 22.19 -1.20 6.93
C HIS A 208 23.05 -0.22 7.74
N GLU A 209 23.74 -0.75 8.75
CA GLU A 209 24.73 -0.03 9.58
C GLU A 209 24.16 1.12 10.42
N CYS A 210 22.84 1.27 10.51
CA CYS A 210 22.18 2.29 11.33
C CYS A 210 22.16 1.92 12.83
N LYS A 211 23.34 1.78 13.44
CA LYS A 211 23.53 1.42 14.87
C LYS A 211 22.66 2.24 15.81
N ASP A 212 22.68 3.57 15.68
CA ASP A 212 21.93 4.46 16.57
C ASP A 212 20.43 4.19 16.56
N ARG A 213 19.87 3.88 15.38
CA ARG A 213 18.44 3.55 15.23
C ARG A 213 18.13 2.18 15.80
N LEU A 214 19.03 1.20 15.63
CA LEU A 214 18.89 -0.11 16.28
C LEU A 214 18.87 0.05 17.80
N MET A 215 19.84 0.76 18.38
CA MET A 215 19.89 1.01 19.82
C MET A 215 18.65 1.77 20.32
N ALA A 216 18.19 2.78 19.59
CA ALA A 216 16.97 3.52 19.94
C ALA A 216 15.71 2.64 19.88
N LEU A 217 15.62 1.73 18.90
CA LEU A 217 14.52 0.77 18.81
C LEU A 217 14.57 -0.23 19.96
N LEU A 218 15.76 -0.76 20.28
CA LEU A 218 15.96 -1.66 21.42
C LEU A 218 15.60 -0.99 22.76
N LYS A 219 15.94 0.30 22.95
CA LYS A 219 15.47 1.08 24.12
C LYS A 219 13.95 1.15 24.20
N LYS A 220 13.23 1.29 23.08
CA LYS A 220 11.74 1.21 23.07
C LYS A 220 11.23 -0.18 23.47
N TYR A 221 11.99 -1.23 23.17
CA TYR A 221 11.75 -2.59 23.66
C TYR A 221 12.28 -2.84 25.08
N GLN A 222 12.66 -1.80 25.82
CA GLN A 222 13.12 -1.87 27.22
C GLN A 222 14.47 -2.58 27.41
N PHE A 223 15.37 -2.50 26.43
CA PHE A 223 16.78 -2.83 26.63
C PHE A 223 17.50 -1.74 27.44
N GLU A 224 18.38 -2.16 28.33
CA GLU A 224 19.30 -1.28 29.06
C GLU A 224 20.74 -1.59 28.62
N PHE A 225 21.55 -0.55 28.46
CA PHE A 225 22.93 -0.61 27.98
C PHE A 225 23.87 0.01 29.03
N ASP A 226 25.07 -0.54 29.18
CA ASP A 226 26.15 0.09 29.97
C ASP A 226 26.89 1.19 29.18
N GLU A 227 27.94 1.76 29.78
CA GLU A 227 28.78 2.80 29.15
C GLU A 227 29.56 2.30 27.92
N GLU A 228 29.76 0.99 27.79
CA GLU A 228 30.47 0.33 26.67
C GLU A 228 29.51 -0.22 25.59
N GLU A 229 28.22 0.13 25.69
CA GLU A 229 27.12 -0.32 24.82
C GLU A 229 26.83 -1.84 24.90
N ASN A 230 27.22 -2.52 25.99
CA ASN A 230 26.80 -3.89 26.25
C ASN A 230 25.36 -3.92 26.80
N ILE A 231 24.57 -4.88 26.37
CA ILE A 231 23.22 -5.10 26.86
C ILE A 231 23.29 -5.73 28.26
N VAL A 232 22.92 -4.96 29.28
CA VAL A 232 22.87 -5.43 30.68
C VAL A 232 21.51 -6.01 31.05
N LYS A 233 20.47 -5.63 30.31
CA LYS A 233 19.11 -6.13 30.51
C LYS A 233 18.35 -6.16 29.20
N LYS A 234 17.59 -7.24 29.01
CA LYS A 234 16.70 -7.43 27.87
C LYS A 234 15.33 -7.92 28.33
N PRO A 235 14.27 -7.68 27.55
CA PRO A 235 12.98 -8.34 27.76
C PRO A 235 13.07 -9.86 27.56
N GLU A 236 12.13 -10.61 28.15
CA GLU A 236 12.14 -12.08 28.18
C GLU A 236 12.01 -12.75 26.81
N HIS A 237 11.50 -12.04 25.80
CA HIS A 237 11.30 -12.58 24.46
C HIS A 237 12.54 -12.48 23.55
N ASP A 238 12.51 -13.17 22.41
CA ASP A 238 13.67 -13.31 21.52
C ASP A 238 13.61 -12.35 20.33
N PHE A 239 14.79 -11.92 19.86
CA PHE A 239 14.93 -10.94 18.78
C PHE A 239 15.61 -11.56 17.56
N ILE A 240 15.03 -11.34 16.39
CA ILE A 240 15.49 -11.85 15.10
C ILE A 240 15.76 -10.65 14.20
N LEU A 241 16.99 -10.51 13.70
CA LEU A 241 17.36 -9.53 12.70
C LEU A 241 17.18 -10.16 11.32
N LEU A 242 16.43 -9.53 10.43
CA LEU A 242 16.06 -10.11 9.12
C LEU A 242 17.17 -10.04 8.07
N GLY A 243 18.40 -9.65 8.44
CA GLY A 243 19.55 -9.56 7.53
C GLY A 243 19.89 -8.12 7.16
N ASP A 244 20.85 -7.96 6.24
CA ASP A 244 21.31 -6.67 5.73
C ASP A 244 21.63 -5.68 6.87
N PHE A 245 22.53 -6.11 7.75
CA PHE A 245 23.06 -5.27 8.81
C PHE A 245 24.34 -4.53 8.40
N ILE A 246 24.97 -4.90 7.29
CA ILE A 246 26.09 -4.18 6.67
C ILE A 246 25.70 -3.40 5.40
N ASP A 247 26.67 -2.64 4.90
CA ASP A 247 26.67 -1.81 3.69
C ASP A 247 25.67 -0.64 3.69
N LYS A 248 25.88 0.30 2.76
CA LYS A 248 25.07 1.51 2.49
C LYS A 248 25.13 2.60 3.57
N GLY A 249 25.22 2.23 4.85
CA GLY A 249 25.16 3.17 5.99
C GLY A 249 26.48 3.87 6.34
N LYS A 250 27.60 3.45 5.75
CA LYS A 250 28.97 3.96 5.97
C LYS A 250 29.46 3.83 7.42
N ASN A 251 28.98 2.85 8.18
CA ASN A 251 29.35 2.62 9.58
C ASN A 251 29.59 1.14 9.92
N THR A 252 30.18 0.37 8.99
CA THR A 252 30.42 -1.08 9.14
C THR A 252 31.16 -1.44 10.43
N GLY A 253 32.18 -0.66 10.81
CA GLY A 253 33.00 -0.94 11.99
C GLY A 253 32.19 -0.96 13.28
N GLU A 254 31.44 0.10 13.56
CA GLU A 254 30.69 0.23 14.81
C GLU A 254 29.53 -0.77 14.90
N ILE A 255 28.82 -1.04 13.79
CA ILE A 255 27.70 -1.98 13.82
C ILE A 255 28.18 -3.42 14.04
N ILE A 256 29.30 -3.83 13.42
CA ILE A 256 29.85 -5.18 13.61
C ILE A 256 30.37 -5.35 15.03
N GLU A 257 31.06 -4.35 15.59
CA GLU A 257 31.48 -4.39 16.99
C GLU A 257 30.29 -4.50 17.95
N PHE A 258 29.25 -3.69 17.73
CA PHE A 258 28.04 -3.72 18.55
C PHE A 258 27.33 -5.08 18.48
N LEU A 259 27.11 -5.61 17.27
CA LEU A 259 26.44 -6.90 17.07
C LEU A 259 27.28 -8.06 17.61
N TYR A 260 28.60 -8.03 17.42
CA TYR A 260 29.51 -9.05 17.91
C TYR A 260 29.52 -9.13 19.44
N LYS A 261 29.66 -7.98 20.12
CA LYS A 261 29.63 -7.90 21.59
C LYS A 261 28.31 -8.45 22.14
N ASN A 262 27.19 -8.14 21.49
CA ASN A 262 25.85 -8.45 21.96
C ASN A 262 25.20 -9.67 21.28
N ARG A 263 25.98 -10.51 20.59
CA ARG A 263 25.48 -11.56 19.68
C ARG A 263 24.56 -12.59 20.34
N GLU A 264 24.74 -12.85 21.62
CA GLU A 264 23.90 -13.80 22.39
C GLU A 264 22.44 -13.35 22.56
N HIS A 265 22.16 -12.07 22.34
CA HIS A 265 20.80 -11.51 22.47
C HIS A 265 20.01 -11.53 21.17
N PHE A 266 20.66 -11.84 20.05
CA PHE A 266 20.06 -11.78 18.71
C PHE A 266 20.17 -13.11 17.98
N ARG A 267 19.22 -13.33 17.09
CA ARG A 267 19.29 -14.34 16.03
C ARG A 267 19.39 -13.63 14.70
N PHE A 268 20.19 -14.17 13.79
CA PHE A 268 20.54 -13.50 12.54
C PHE A 268 20.02 -14.30 11.36
N VAL A 269 19.19 -13.67 10.53
CA VAL A 269 18.89 -14.18 9.20
C VAL A 269 19.99 -13.70 8.25
N LEU A 270 20.50 -14.60 7.41
CA LEU A 270 21.57 -14.28 6.47
C LEU A 270 21.03 -13.45 5.30
N GLY A 271 21.35 -12.15 5.29
CA GLY A 271 20.97 -11.22 4.22
C GLY A 271 21.83 -11.35 2.96
N ASN A 272 21.42 -10.68 1.88
CA ASN A 272 22.16 -10.78 0.62
C ASN A 272 23.50 -10.07 0.69
N HIS A 273 23.61 -8.99 1.46
CA HIS A 273 24.86 -8.26 1.66
C HIS A 273 25.87 -9.12 2.42
N GLU A 274 25.49 -9.67 3.57
CA GLU A 274 26.37 -10.52 4.37
C GLU A 274 26.88 -11.73 3.58
N ASN A 275 25.98 -12.44 2.89
CA ASN A 275 26.36 -13.61 2.09
C ASN A 275 27.29 -13.25 0.93
N PHE A 276 27.06 -12.12 0.25
CA PHE A 276 27.90 -11.70 -0.87
C PHE A 276 29.31 -11.34 -0.40
N VAL A 277 29.41 -10.49 0.62
CA VAL A 277 30.69 -10.00 1.16
C VAL A 277 31.51 -11.16 1.73
N TYR A 278 30.90 -12.06 2.50
CA TYR A 278 31.60 -13.24 3.03
C TYR A 278 32.16 -14.13 1.91
N LYS A 279 31.33 -14.48 0.91
CA LYS A 279 31.79 -15.32 -0.21
C LYS A 279 32.87 -14.67 -1.06
N TYR A 280 32.80 -13.35 -1.22
CA TYR A 280 33.82 -12.58 -1.93
C TYR A 280 35.16 -12.62 -1.16
N MET A 281 35.14 -12.37 0.14
CA MET A 281 36.34 -12.39 0.99
C MET A 281 36.97 -13.79 1.10
N GLU A 282 36.15 -14.86 1.06
CA GLU A 282 36.60 -16.25 1.00
C GLU A 282 37.03 -16.71 -0.40
N ASN A 283 37.13 -15.81 -1.38
CA ASN A 283 37.49 -16.09 -2.78
C ASN A 283 36.58 -17.10 -3.49
N GLN A 284 35.33 -17.25 -3.04
CA GLN A 284 34.33 -18.12 -3.67
C GLN A 284 33.62 -17.45 -4.85
N ILE A 285 33.75 -16.12 -4.97
CA ILE A 285 33.23 -15.31 -6.07
C ILE A 285 34.40 -14.50 -6.65
N GLN A 286 34.59 -14.56 -7.97
CA GLN A 286 35.67 -13.87 -8.68
C GLN A 286 35.12 -13.16 -9.93
N GLY A 287 35.85 -12.14 -10.41
CA GLY A 287 35.50 -11.43 -11.65
C GLY A 287 34.30 -10.50 -11.54
N VAL A 288 34.01 -9.98 -10.35
CA VAL A 288 32.94 -9.00 -10.12
C VAL A 288 33.39 -7.62 -10.60
N ASP A 289 32.47 -6.88 -11.23
CA ASP A 289 32.69 -5.49 -11.65
C ASP A 289 33.07 -4.59 -10.46
N GLU A 290 34.21 -3.89 -10.56
CA GLU A 290 34.71 -2.98 -9.53
C GLU A 290 33.72 -1.85 -9.21
N THR A 291 32.92 -1.40 -10.18
CA THR A 291 31.92 -0.35 -9.97
C THR A 291 30.75 -0.83 -9.12
N LEU A 292 30.33 -2.08 -9.28
CA LEU A 292 29.29 -2.71 -8.49
C LEU A 292 29.75 -2.90 -7.03
N LEU A 293 30.99 -3.33 -6.83
CA LEU A 293 31.60 -3.45 -5.51
C LEU A 293 31.61 -2.10 -4.78
N ARG A 294 32.07 -1.02 -5.43
CA ARG A 294 32.14 0.31 -4.81
C ARG A 294 30.77 0.90 -4.48
N ASN A 295 29.76 0.64 -5.29
CA ASN A 295 28.44 1.25 -5.14
C ASN A 295 27.54 0.53 -4.13
N TYR A 296 27.69 -0.79 -3.99
CA TYR A 296 26.75 -1.61 -3.21
C TYR A 296 27.38 -2.36 -2.02
N PHE A 297 28.71 -2.54 -2.00
CA PHE A 297 29.40 -3.37 -1.00
C PHE A 297 30.64 -2.66 -0.44
N ASP A 298 30.41 -1.56 0.26
CA ASP A 298 31.46 -0.72 0.83
C ASP A 298 32.20 -1.36 2.02
N SER A 299 31.57 -2.32 2.70
CA SER A 299 32.20 -3.10 3.77
C SER A 299 33.46 -3.87 3.34
N ILE A 300 33.56 -4.30 2.08
CA ILE A 300 34.70 -5.07 1.55
C ILE A 300 36.02 -4.31 1.73
N ALA A 301 36.01 -3.00 1.45
CA ALA A 301 37.20 -2.17 1.60
C ALA A 301 37.63 -2.06 3.07
N ILE A 302 36.67 -1.98 3.99
CA ILE A 302 36.92 -1.90 5.43
C ILE A 302 37.50 -3.23 5.95
N PHE A 303 36.87 -4.36 5.62
CA PHE A 303 37.32 -5.69 6.03
C PHE A 303 38.68 -6.08 5.43
N SER A 304 39.03 -5.57 4.25
CA SER A 304 40.36 -5.77 3.66
C SER A 304 41.48 -5.05 4.43
N LEU A 305 41.14 -3.96 5.14
CA LEU A 305 42.09 -3.18 5.94
C LEU A 305 42.15 -3.67 7.40
N ASP A 306 41.06 -4.19 7.95
CA ASP A 306 40.97 -4.71 9.31
C ASP A 306 40.50 -6.17 9.33
N LYS A 307 41.49 -7.08 9.42
CA LYS A 307 41.23 -8.52 9.50
C LYS A 307 40.53 -8.92 10.80
N GLY A 308 40.80 -8.23 11.92
CA GLY A 308 40.16 -8.56 13.20
C GLY A 308 38.67 -8.26 13.17
N LEU A 309 38.27 -7.18 12.51
CA LEU A 309 36.87 -6.86 12.26
C LEU A 309 36.20 -7.87 11.31
N TYR A 310 36.92 -8.30 10.26
CA TYR A 310 36.43 -9.35 9.36
C TYR A 310 36.18 -10.68 10.10
N ASP A 311 37.10 -11.09 10.98
CA ASP A 311 36.94 -12.34 11.74
C ASP A 311 35.68 -12.30 12.62
N LYS A 312 35.36 -11.14 13.22
CA LYS A 312 34.10 -10.91 13.95
C LYS A 312 32.87 -11.00 13.04
N PHE A 313 32.94 -10.38 11.86
CA PHE A 313 31.88 -10.47 10.86
C PHE A 313 31.67 -11.93 10.39
N ALA A 314 32.74 -12.67 10.13
CA ALA A 314 32.68 -14.08 9.73
C ALA A 314 32.03 -14.95 10.82
N GLU A 315 32.27 -14.67 12.11
CA GLU A 315 31.57 -15.34 13.21
C GLU A 315 30.06 -15.03 13.20
N LEU A 316 29.66 -13.77 12.97
CA LEU A 316 28.25 -13.41 12.84
C LEU A 316 27.57 -14.08 11.63
N VAL A 317 28.27 -14.19 10.50
CA VAL A 317 27.80 -14.92 9.31
C VAL A 317 27.65 -16.41 9.63
N ALA A 318 28.59 -17.01 10.35
CA ALA A 318 28.51 -18.41 10.76
C ALA A 318 27.37 -18.69 11.74
N LEU A 319 26.97 -17.71 12.56
CA LEU A 319 25.79 -17.79 13.43
C LEU A 319 24.46 -17.59 12.68
N SER A 320 24.52 -16.99 11.49
CA SER A 320 23.34 -16.65 10.72
C SER A 320 22.69 -17.88 10.08
N GLN A 321 21.37 -17.87 9.99
CA GLN A 321 20.58 -18.94 9.39
C GLN A 321 19.89 -18.46 8.11
N PRO A 322 19.61 -19.35 7.13
CA PRO A 322 18.90 -18.94 5.90
C PRO A 322 17.47 -18.45 6.19
N PHE A 323 16.84 -18.97 7.25
CA PHE A 323 15.56 -18.53 7.76
C PHE A 323 15.38 -19.04 9.20
N TYR A 324 14.36 -18.55 9.90
CA TYR A 324 13.86 -19.16 11.13
C TYR A 324 12.40 -19.56 11.00
N ARG A 325 11.99 -20.60 11.75
CA ARG A 325 10.62 -21.12 11.75
C ARG A 325 10.13 -21.40 13.17
N VAL A 326 8.87 -21.03 13.43
CA VAL A 326 8.10 -21.47 14.61
C VAL A 326 6.89 -22.27 14.16
N ILE A 327 6.67 -23.42 14.81
CA ILE A 327 5.47 -24.24 14.66
C ILE A 327 4.63 -24.05 15.92
N GLY A 328 3.78 -23.04 15.93
CA GLY A 328 3.01 -22.67 17.13
C GLY A 328 1.88 -23.65 17.43
N GLN A 329 1.57 -23.84 18.72
CA GLN A 329 0.40 -24.60 19.17
C GLN A 329 -0.75 -23.65 19.52
N VAL A 330 -0.45 -22.58 20.26
CA VAL A 330 -1.40 -21.53 20.64
C VAL A 330 -1.14 -20.26 19.85
N GLN A 331 0.13 -19.88 19.69
CA GLN A 331 0.51 -18.74 18.85
C GLN A 331 0.55 -19.11 17.36
N PRO A 332 0.35 -18.13 16.45
CA PRO A 332 0.48 -18.38 15.02
C PRO A 332 1.89 -18.89 14.65
N SER A 333 1.96 -19.89 13.78
CA SER A 333 3.22 -20.32 13.16
C SER A 333 3.80 -19.20 12.29
N PHE A 334 5.12 -19.17 12.11
CA PHE A 334 5.76 -18.23 11.20
C PHE A 334 7.06 -18.73 10.58
N TYR A 335 7.45 -18.06 9.51
CA TYR A 335 8.75 -18.08 8.85
C TYR A 335 9.32 -16.66 8.83
N ALA A 336 10.62 -16.55 9.09
CA ALA A 336 11.39 -15.31 9.01
C ALA A 336 12.51 -15.48 7.98
N THR A 337 12.44 -14.74 6.89
CA THR A 337 13.40 -14.75 5.77
C THR A 337 13.93 -13.34 5.56
N HIS A 338 14.98 -13.20 4.74
CA HIS A 338 15.49 -11.87 4.43
C HIS A 338 14.64 -11.21 3.33
N ALA A 339 14.34 -11.93 2.24
CA ALA A 339 13.63 -11.40 1.08
C ALA A 339 12.24 -12.04 0.88
N PRO A 340 11.30 -11.34 0.22
CA PRO A 340 10.05 -11.95 -0.19
C PRO A 340 10.30 -13.04 -1.24
N CYS A 341 9.59 -14.16 -1.15
CA CYS A 341 9.70 -15.27 -2.09
C CYS A 341 8.37 -16.04 -2.25
N GLU A 342 8.21 -16.76 -3.36
CA GLU A 342 7.06 -17.64 -3.59
C GLU A 342 7.00 -18.75 -2.54
N LYS A 343 5.78 -19.21 -2.23
CA LYS A 343 5.55 -20.18 -1.14
C LYS A 343 6.27 -21.52 -1.35
N LYS A 344 6.57 -21.89 -2.59
CA LYS A 344 7.26 -23.16 -2.91
C LYS A 344 8.68 -23.24 -2.34
N TYR A 345 9.31 -22.11 -2.04
CA TYR A 345 10.68 -22.03 -1.49
C TYR A 345 10.73 -22.04 0.04
N LEU A 346 9.62 -21.67 0.70
CA LEU A 346 9.62 -21.45 2.15
C LEU A 346 9.95 -22.72 2.94
N GLY A 347 10.99 -22.63 3.77
CA GLY A 347 11.37 -23.69 4.70
C GLY A 347 12.22 -24.82 4.11
N LYS A 348 12.74 -24.66 2.88
CA LYS A 348 13.52 -25.68 2.17
C LYS A 348 15.01 -25.35 2.17
N PHE A 349 15.83 -26.39 2.16
CA PHE A 349 17.29 -26.29 2.33
C PHE A 349 18.09 -26.46 1.03
N ASP A 350 17.44 -26.66 -0.11
CA ASP A 350 18.11 -26.66 -1.41
C ASP A 350 18.65 -25.26 -1.76
N ASP A 351 19.69 -25.23 -2.60
CA ASP A 351 20.42 -24.00 -2.92
C ASP A 351 19.53 -22.94 -3.58
N GLU A 352 18.54 -23.35 -4.38
CA GLU A 352 17.61 -22.44 -5.04
C GLU A 352 16.68 -21.79 -4.01
N SER A 353 16.03 -22.60 -3.16
CA SER A 353 15.14 -22.08 -2.11
C SER A 353 15.88 -21.15 -1.15
N LYS A 354 17.08 -21.52 -0.70
CA LYS A 354 17.94 -20.65 0.13
C LYS A 354 18.27 -19.33 -0.57
N ARG A 355 18.50 -19.37 -1.88
CA ARG A 355 18.77 -18.16 -2.68
C ARG A 355 17.53 -17.27 -2.80
N GLN A 356 16.36 -17.84 -3.05
CA GLN A 356 15.11 -17.08 -3.23
C GLN A 356 14.61 -16.47 -1.91
N MET A 357 14.80 -17.15 -0.77
CA MET A 357 14.51 -16.56 0.56
C MET A 357 15.47 -15.42 0.95
N ARG A 358 16.57 -15.25 0.21
CA ARG A 358 17.60 -14.22 0.47
C ARG A 358 17.62 -13.12 -0.58
N ASN A 359 17.17 -13.34 -1.81
CA ASN A 359 17.32 -12.34 -2.87
C ASN A 359 16.00 -12.14 -3.60
N PHE A 360 15.64 -10.89 -3.84
CA PHE A 360 14.55 -10.53 -4.74
C PHE A 360 14.93 -9.33 -5.60
N ARG A 361 15.06 -9.53 -6.91
CA ARG A 361 15.52 -8.48 -7.82
C ARG A 361 14.34 -7.69 -8.39
N LEU A 362 14.26 -6.41 -8.04
CA LEU A 362 13.32 -5.48 -8.65
C LEU A 362 13.80 -4.99 -10.02
N ILE A 363 12.88 -4.89 -10.97
CA ILE A 363 13.03 -4.17 -12.24
C ILE A 363 12.65 -2.72 -11.99
N ARG A 364 13.60 -1.78 -12.21
CA ARG A 364 13.46 -0.37 -11.81
C ARG A 364 12.42 0.39 -12.65
N GLU A 365 12.25 0.01 -13.90
CA GLU A 365 11.31 0.64 -14.84
C GLU A 365 9.85 0.19 -14.62
N GLU A 366 9.61 -0.82 -13.77
CA GLU A 366 8.30 -1.41 -13.55
C GLU A 366 7.71 -1.04 -12.18
N ASN A 367 6.38 -1.10 -12.07
CA ASN A 367 5.69 -0.85 -10.80
C ASN A 367 6.04 -1.93 -9.75
N VAL A 368 6.59 -1.50 -8.61
CA VAL A 368 7.03 -2.39 -7.52
C VAL A 368 5.88 -3.24 -6.94
N GLU A 369 4.69 -2.64 -6.74
CA GLU A 369 3.55 -3.35 -6.17
C GLU A 369 3.04 -4.46 -7.10
N LYS A 370 3.08 -4.25 -8.43
CA LYS A 370 2.76 -5.31 -9.42
C LYS A 370 3.75 -6.47 -9.36
N GLN A 371 5.04 -6.21 -9.21
CA GLN A 371 6.07 -7.25 -9.07
C GLN A 371 5.88 -8.07 -7.78
N LEU A 372 5.31 -7.47 -6.73
CA LEU A 372 5.01 -8.11 -5.45
C LEU A 372 3.60 -8.70 -5.36
N ALA A 373 2.79 -8.63 -6.42
CA ALA A 373 1.39 -9.08 -6.40
C ALA A 373 1.22 -10.57 -6.07
N PHE A 374 2.28 -11.39 -6.27
CA PHE A 374 2.27 -12.79 -5.86
C PHE A 374 2.06 -12.97 -4.35
N LEU A 375 2.47 -12.01 -3.51
CA LEU A 375 2.25 -12.04 -2.06
C LEU A 375 0.77 -12.09 -1.70
N GLU A 376 -0.07 -11.35 -2.43
CA GLU A 376 -1.52 -11.40 -2.25
C GLU A 376 -2.14 -12.61 -2.95
N LYS A 377 -1.69 -12.93 -4.17
CA LYS A 377 -2.22 -14.05 -4.96
C LYS A 377 -2.05 -15.38 -4.23
N GLU A 378 -0.85 -15.64 -3.73
CA GLU A 378 -0.54 -16.87 -3.02
C GLU A 378 -0.92 -16.81 -1.55
N GLY A 379 -0.95 -15.62 -0.94
CA GLY A 379 -1.21 -15.41 0.48
C GLY A 379 -2.54 -15.99 0.98
N ASN A 380 -2.57 -16.43 2.23
CA ASN A 380 -3.75 -16.98 2.91
C ASN A 380 -3.66 -16.68 4.42
N ASN A 381 -4.72 -16.13 5.02
CA ASN A 381 -4.75 -15.72 6.42
C ASN A 381 -4.60 -16.87 7.44
N LEU A 382 -4.83 -18.12 7.02
CA LEU A 382 -4.68 -19.31 7.84
C LEU A 382 -3.29 -19.94 7.74
N HIS A 383 -2.49 -19.54 6.75
CA HIS A 383 -1.12 -20.03 6.61
C HIS A 383 -0.21 -19.36 7.66
N PRO A 384 0.95 -19.97 7.97
CA PRO A 384 1.97 -19.34 8.80
C PRO A 384 2.31 -17.93 8.32
N TYR A 385 2.61 -17.02 9.25
CA TYR A 385 3.12 -15.71 8.88
C TYR A 385 4.46 -15.82 8.17
N HIS A 386 4.70 -14.93 7.21
CA HIS A 386 5.99 -14.82 6.53
C HIS A 386 6.49 -13.40 6.73
N PHE A 387 7.53 -13.24 7.55
CA PHE A 387 8.19 -11.98 7.83
C PHE A 387 9.43 -11.82 6.97
N PHE A 388 9.60 -10.67 6.33
CA PHE A 388 10.73 -10.38 5.44
C PHE A 388 11.07 -8.89 5.39
N GLY A 389 12.31 -8.59 4.99
CA GLY A 389 12.86 -7.27 4.72
C GLY A 389 13.17 -7.06 3.23
N HIS A 390 14.38 -6.63 2.90
CA HIS A 390 14.99 -6.50 1.56
C HIS A 390 14.39 -5.44 0.60
N ILE A 391 13.09 -5.17 0.70
CA ILE A 391 12.39 -4.23 -0.17
C ILE A 391 12.11 -2.94 0.58
N ALA A 392 12.88 -1.89 0.32
CA ALA A 392 12.68 -0.60 0.97
C ALA A 392 11.32 0.03 0.58
N ALA A 393 10.49 0.34 1.57
CA ALA A 393 9.21 1.04 1.40
C ALA A 393 9.01 2.14 2.46
N GLU A 394 8.10 3.08 2.21
CA GLU A 394 7.83 4.20 3.13
C GLU A 394 7.34 3.74 4.52
N SER A 395 6.58 2.64 4.55
CA SER A 395 6.00 2.06 5.76
C SER A 395 5.88 0.55 5.65
N ALA A 396 5.99 -0.16 6.77
CA ALA A 396 5.75 -1.59 6.86
C ALA A 396 4.33 -1.93 6.38
N PHE A 397 4.18 -2.98 5.59
CA PHE A 397 2.89 -3.41 5.05
C PHE A 397 2.56 -4.87 5.36
N ARG A 398 1.28 -5.23 5.19
CA ARG A 398 0.80 -6.60 5.38
C ARG A 398 -0.14 -7.02 4.25
N ALA A 399 0.34 -7.95 3.43
CA ALA A 399 -0.41 -8.64 2.39
C ALA A 399 -0.84 -10.03 2.88
N LYS A 400 -2.08 -10.15 3.39
CA LYS A 400 -2.61 -11.38 4.03
C LYS A 400 -1.72 -11.89 5.19
N ASN A 401 -1.01 -13.01 5.02
CA ASN A 401 -0.06 -13.58 6.00
C ASN A 401 1.39 -13.13 5.77
N ASN A 402 1.67 -12.35 4.73
CA ASN A 402 3.00 -11.81 4.44
C ASN A 402 3.15 -10.44 5.13
N ILE A 403 4.22 -10.25 5.90
CA ILE A 403 4.50 -9.07 6.72
C ILE A 403 5.88 -8.54 6.35
N HIS A 404 5.90 -7.31 5.83
CA HIS A 404 7.10 -6.62 5.42
C HIS A 404 7.60 -5.68 6.53
N LEU A 405 8.93 -5.58 6.70
CA LEU A 405 9.55 -4.75 7.76
C LEU A 405 10.67 -3.82 7.31
N ASP A 406 11.12 -3.87 6.04
CA ASP A 406 12.16 -2.95 5.56
C ASP A 406 11.57 -1.57 5.23
N THR A 407 11.60 -0.67 6.22
CA THR A 407 11.11 0.70 6.09
C THR A 407 12.18 1.70 5.66
N GLY A 408 13.21 1.22 4.95
CA GLY A 408 14.22 2.05 4.31
C GLY A 408 15.03 2.86 5.30
N CYS A 409 15.52 2.18 6.35
CA CYS A 409 16.27 2.79 7.44
C CYS A 409 17.40 3.70 6.90
N VAL A 410 18.29 3.15 6.07
CA VAL A 410 19.43 3.87 5.49
C VAL A 410 19.03 5.07 4.60
N HIS A 411 17.84 5.03 3.99
CA HIS A 411 17.30 6.07 3.09
C HIS A 411 16.61 7.23 3.82
N GLY A 412 16.76 7.32 5.15
CA GLY A 412 16.09 8.35 5.96
C GLY A 412 14.75 7.90 6.54
N GLY A 413 14.28 6.70 6.18
CA GLY A 413 13.08 6.08 6.75
C GLY A 413 13.26 5.62 8.21
N ALA A 414 12.34 4.77 8.65
CA ALA A 414 12.36 4.21 10.00
C ALA A 414 13.10 2.86 10.04
N LEU A 415 13.60 2.46 11.21
CA LEU A 415 13.83 1.05 11.52
C LEU A 415 12.58 0.50 12.19
N THR A 416 12.02 -0.60 11.67
CA THR A 416 10.76 -1.17 12.16
C THR A 416 10.97 -2.57 12.75
N GLY A 417 10.38 -2.78 13.93
CA GLY A 417 10.25 -4.06 14.58
C GLY A 417 8.79 -4.48 14.73
N VAL A 418 8.53 -5.78 14.62
CA VAL A 418 7.22 -6.39 14.91
C VAL A 418 7.37 -7.50 15.94
N THR A 419 6.56 -7.44 17.00
CA THR A 419 6.47 -8.50 17.99
C THR A 419 5.26 -9.36 17.69
N LEU A 420 5.50 -10.66 17.49
CA LEU A 420 4.49 -11.70 17.43
C LEU A 420 4.37 -12.36 18.80
N ASN A 421 3.20 -12.20 19.41
CA ASN A 421 2.73 -13.00 20.54
C ASN A 421 1.37 -13.60 20.12
N ARG A 422 0.25 -13.21 20.76
CA ARG A 422 -1.12 -13.51 20.26
C ARG A 422 -1.57 -12.59 19.11
N ARG A 423 -1.04 -11.37 19.08
CA ARG A 423 -1.31 -10.35 18.06
C ARG A 423 0.01 -9.75 17.62
N LEU A 424 -0.01 -9.11 16.45
CA LEU A 424 1.12 -8.34 15.94
C LEU A 424 1.12 -6.96 16.60
N SER A 425 2.28 -6.52 17.07
CA SER A 425 2.49 -5.15 17.57
C SER A 425 3.75 -4.58 16.94
N TYR A 426 3.67 -3.35 16.43
CA TYR A 426 4.74 -2.70 15.68
C TYR A 426 5.35 -1.58 16.51
N LEU A 427 6.68 -1.47 16.49
CA LEU A 427 7.41 -0.31 16.97
C LEU A 427 8.38 0.14 15.89
N SER A 428 8.50 1.45 15.70
CA SER A 428 9.44 2.02 14.74
C SER A 428 10.18 3.23 15.31
N VAL A 429 11.37 3.49 14.78
CA VAL A 429 12.19 4.67 15.09
C VAL A 429 12.64 5.33 13.79
N SER A 430 12.16 6.55 13.55
CA SER A 430 12.57 7.38 12.41
C SER A 430 13.87 8.14 12.71
N GLY A 431 14.67 8.40 11.68
CA GLY A 431 15.86 9.25 11.80
C GLY A 431 15.55 10.75 11.73
N THR A 432 16.56 11.58 12.01
CA THR A 432 16.53 13.05 11.88
C THR A 432 17.07 13.56 10.54
N LYS A 433 17.66 12.70 9.71
CA LYS A 433 18.14 13.05 8.36
C LYS A 433 16.98 13.33 7.41
N MET A 434 17.13 14.34 6.54
CA MET A 434 16.20 14.61 5.44
C MET A 434 16.13 13.41 4.49
N ILE A 435 14.95 13.13 3.97
CA ILE A 435 14.67 12.03 3.04
C ILE A 435 15.23 12.44 1.67
N ASP A 436 16.32 11.80 1.22
CA ASP A 436 16.93 12.09 -0.09
C ASP A 436 16.09 11.53 -1.26
N GLU A 437 15.33 10.44 -1.03
CA GLU A 437 14.45 9.81 -2.03
C GLU A 437 13.11 9.38 -1.42
N THR A 438 12.00 9.72 -2.09
CA THR A 438 10.66 9.29 -1.66
C THR A 438 10.44 7.81 -1.95
N LEU A 439 10.52 6.97 -0.91
CA LEU A 439 10.19 5.54 -1.01
C LEU A 439 8.69 5.32 -1.35
N PRO A 440 8.35 4.24 -2.06
CA PRO A 440 6.97 3.94 -2.41
C PRO A 440 6.14 3.53 -1.18
N THR A 441 4.87 3.96 -1.14
CA THR A 441 3.87 3.36 -0.25
C THR A 441 3.33 2.09 -0.93
N LEU A 442 3.50 0.91 -0.32
CA LEU A 442 3.04 -0.37 -0.87
C LEU A 442 1.88 -0.95 -0.03
N PHE A 443 0.88 -1.59 -0.68
CA PHE A 443 -0.22 -2.32 -0.01
C PHE A 443 -0.91 -1.54 1.12
N LYS A 444 -1.24 -0.27 0.87
CA LYS A 444 -1.87 0.62 1.86
C LYS A 444 -3.23 0.07 2.29
N ARG A 445 -3.33 -0.40 3.53
CA ARG A 445 -4.62 -0.81 4.12
C ARG A 445 -5.53 0.41 4.27
N LYS A 446 -6.73 0.35 3.70
CA LYS A 446 -7.83 1.23 4.11
C LYS A 446 -8.14 0.93 5.59
N LYS A 447 -8.01 1.92 6.48
CA LYS A 447 -8.44 1.76 7.87
C LYS A 447 -9.95 1.57 7.83
N GLN A 448 -10.46 0.45 8.34
CA GLN A 448 -11.89 0.21 8.44
C GLN A 448 -12.41 1.07 9.60
N VAL A 449 -13.17 2.11 9.28
CA VAL A 449 -13.77 3.03 10.26
C VAL A 449 -14.90 2.29 10.96
N VAL A 450 -14.92 2.34 12.30
CA VAL A 450 -16.02 1.81 13.11
C VAL A 450 -16.88 2.94 13.65
N GLU A 451 -18.13 2.67 14.04
CA GLU A 451 -19.04 3.69 14.58
C GLU A 451 -18.44 4.50 15.76
N ALA A 452 -17.59 3.86 16.57
CA ALA A 452 -16.91 4.51 17.69
C ALA A 452 -15.90 5.59 17.27
N ASP A 453 -15.46 5.61 16.01
CA ASP A 453 -14.57 6.64 15.46
C ASP A 453 -15.36 7.91 15.02
N LEU A 454 -16.70 7.88 14.97
CA LEU A 454 -17.53 9.00 14.52
C LEU A 454 -18.03 9.87 15.68
N VAL A 455 -18.18 11.18 15.40
CA VAL A 455 -18.80 12.11 16.35
C VAL A 455 -20.34 11.93 16.39
N PRO A 456 -21.02 12.30 17.50
CA PRO A 456 -22.48 12.09 17.63
C PRO A 456 -23.33 12.71 16.52
N ALA A 457 -22.88 13.82 15.92
CA ALA A 457 -23.55 14.44 14.78
C ALA A 457 -23.48 13.58 13.52
N ASP A 458 -22.33 12.94 13.27
CA ASP A 458 -22.12 12.07 12.12
C ASP A 458 -22.87 10.75 12.25
N LEU A 459 -23.01 10.20 13.47
CA LEU A 459 -23.88 9.03 13.70
C LEU A 459 -25.34 9.33 13.35
N LYS A 460 -25.86 10.49 13.73
CA LYS A 460 -27.21 10.92 13.33
C LYS A 460 -27.32 11.09 11.81
N ARG A 461 -26.28 11.65 11.18
CA ARG A 461 -26.21 11.85 9.73
C ARG A 461 -26.16 10.53 8.98
N LEU A 462 -25.40 9.55 9.45
CA LEU A 462 -25.35 8.18 8.92
C LEU A 462 -26.75 7.56 8.87
N THR A 463 -27.47 7.59 10.00
CA THR A 463 -28.84 7.08 10.08
C THR A 463 -29.77 7.81 9.12
N TYR A 464 -29.73 9.15 9.11
CA TYR A 464 -30.56 9.97 8.21
C TYR A 464 -30.30 9.64 6.73
N VAL A 465 -29.04 9.56 6.32
CA VAL A 465 -28.62 9.29 4.93
C VAL A 465 -29.10 7.92 4.48
N ALA A 466 -29.08 6.91 5.36
CA ALA A 466 -29.62 5.59 5.08
C ALA A 466 -31.16 5.58 4.99
N GLU A 467 -31.86 6.23 5.92
CA GLU A 467 -33.33 6.32 5.93
C GLU A 467 -33.88 7.09 4.72
N GLN A 468 -33.18 8.15 4.30
CA GLN A 468 -33.59 9.00 3.18
C GLN A 468 -33.15 8.48 1.81
N LYS A 469 -32.47 7.31 1.76
CA LYS A 469 -31.96 6.66 0.54
C LYS A 469 -31.02 7.53 -0.29
N ILE A 470 -30.10 8.23 0.37
CA ILE A 470 -29.16 9.17 -0.27
C ILE A 470 -27.96 8.41 -0.84
N ASN A 471 -27.96 8.11 -2.14
CA ASN A 471 -26.94 7.26 -2.77
C ASN A 471 -25.57 7.92 -3.02
N PHE A 472 -25.43 9.23 -2.79
CA PHE A 472 -24.18 9.96 -2.98
C PHE A 472 -24.08 11.17 -2.06
N ILE A 473 -22.90 11.41 -1.51
CA ILE A 473 -22.53 12.64 -0.80
C ILE A 473 -21.37 13.28 -1.55
N SER A 474 -21.51 14.56 -1.86
CA SER A 474 -20.54 15.27 -2.70
C SER A 474 -19.27 15.61 -1.92
N GLY A 475 -18.13 15.10 -2.40
CA GLY A 475 -16.82 15.39 -1.84
C GLY A 475 -16.31 16.81 -2.10
N THR A 476 -15.31 17.21 -1.33
CA THR A 476 -14.56 18.45 -1.42
C THR A 476 -13.71 18.50 -2.68
N ILE A 477 -13.41 19.70 -3.17
CA ILE A 477 -12.58 19.93 -4.37
C ILE A 477 -11.35 20.73 -3.94
N ALA A 478 -10.17 20.20 -4.23
CA ALA A 478 -8.93 20.89 -3.94
C ALA A 478 -8.65 22.02 -4.94
N PRO A 479 -8.13 23.17 -4.47
CA PRO A 479 -7.66 24.22 -5.36
C PRO A 479 -6.31 23.85 -5.97
N ALA A 480 -5.94 24.56 -7.03
CA ALA A 480 -4.59 24.54 -7.54
C ALA A 480 -3.57 25.07 -6.53
N GLU A 481 -2.33 24.59 -6.66
CA GLU A 481 -1.21 25.07 -5.86
C GLU A 481 -0.85 26.52 -6.24
N SER A 482 -0.24 27.24 -5.31
CA SER A 482 0.29 28.57 -5.58
C SER A 482 1.57 28.47 -6.42
N ASP A 483 1.83 29.50 -7.22
CA ASP A 483 3.10 29.68 -7.93
C ASP A 483 3.84 30.88 -7.33
N VAL A 484 4.89 30.60 -6.58
CA VAL A 484 5.70 31.64 -5.91
C VAL A 484 6.52 32.45 -6.92
N GLU A 485 6.91 31.86 -8.05
CA GLU A 485 7.72 32.53 -9.07
C GLU A 485 6.87 33.50 -9.89
N LYS A 486 5.63 33.09 -10.20
CA LYS A 486 4.66 33.94 -10.92
C LYS A 486 3.82 34.83 -10.01
N ASN A 487 3.97 34.67 -8.69
CA ASN A 487 3.15 35.34 -7.68
C ASN A 487 1.65 35.11 -7.94
N GLU A 488 1.24 33.84 -8.06
CA GLU A 488 -0.15 33.44 -8.27
C GLU A 488 -0.64 32.61 -7.08
N LEU A 489 -1.77 33.00 -6.48
CA LEU A 489 -2.36 32.27 -5.35
C LEU A 489 -3.04 30.95 -5.77
N GLU A 490 -3.56 30.89 -6.99
CA GLU A 490 -4.08 29.68 -7.65
C GLU A 490 -3.59 29.66 -9.08
N SER A 491 -2.56 28.85 -9.35
CA SER A 491 -1.93 28.83 -10.66
C SER A 491 -2.55 27.78 -11.56
N LEU A 492 -3.05 28.22 -12.72
CA LEU A 492 -3.49 27.31 -13.77
C LEU A 492 -2.34 26.40 -14.23
N ASP A 493 -1.13 26.95 -14.36
CA ASP A 493 0.03 26.19 -14.82
C ASP A 493 0.35 25.04 -13.83
N LYS A 494 0.35 25.33 -12.52
CA LYS A 494 0.52 24.29 -11.48
C LYS A 494 -0.59 23.24 -11.48
N ALA A 495 -1.82 23.65 -11.81
CA ALA A 495 -2.94 22.72 -11.93
C ALA A 495 -2.77 21.75 -13.11
N LEU A 496 -2.29 22.24 -14.25
CA LEU A 496 -1.99 21.40 -15.42
C LEU A 496 -0.77 20.49 -15.15
N ASP A 497 0.28 21.03 -14.52
CA ASP A 497 1.46 20.28 -14.12
C ASP A 497 1.12 19.12 -13.18
N TYR A 498 0.16 19.30 -12.26
CA TYR A 498 -0.31 18.23 -11.38
C TYR A 498 -0.80 17.01 -12.19
N PHE A 499 -1.67 17.22 -13.18
CA PHE A 499 -2.20 16.13 -14.00
C PHE A 499 -1.10 15.51 -14.87
N LYS A 500 -0.23 16.33 -15.46
CA LYS A 500 0.92 15.87 -16.25
C LYS A 500 1.88 14.98 -15.44
N ASN A 501 2.21 15.38 -14.21
CA ASN A 501 3.07 14.63 -13.29
C ASN A 501 2.44 13.32 -12.80
N LYS A 502 1.13 13.16 -12.97
CA LYS A 502 0.39 11.92 -12.69
C LYS A 502 0.11 11.10 -13.95
N GLU A 503 0.78 11.43 -15.06
CA GLU A 503 0.60 10.78 -16.37
C GLU A 503 -0.85 10.85 -16.89
N CYS A 504 -1.62 11.84 -16.40
CA CYS A 504 -2.98 12.10 -16.84
C CYS A 504 -2.95 13.24 -17.87
N TYR A 505 -2.82 12.88 -19.14
CA TYR A 505 -2.65 13.85 -20.22
C TYR A 505 -3.98 14.33 -20.80
N GLU A 506 -5.03 13.51 -20.77
CA GLU A 506 -6.34 13.85 -21.34
C GLU A 506 -7.25 14.43 -20.25
N ILE A 507 -7.56 15.72 -20.35
CA ILE A 507 -8.35 16.46 -19.37
C ILE A 507 -9.49 17.24 -20.03
N THR A 508 -10.48 17.60 -19.24
CA THR A 508 -11.56 18.51 -19.60
C THR A 508 -11.59 19.67 -18.62
N ILE A 509 -11.82 20.88 -19.13
CA ILE A 509 -11.92 22.11 -18.34
C ILE A 509 -13.33 22.66 -18.49
N GLN A 510 -14.03 22.73 -17.36
CA GLN A 510 -15.43 23.18 -17.27
C GLN A 510 -15.51 24.50 -16.50
N PRO A 511 -16.55 25.31 -16.71
CA PRO A 511 -16.78 26.47 -15.88
C PRO A 511 -17.05 26.09 -14.42
N LYS A 512 -16.57 26.91 -13.49
CA LYS A 512 -16.92 26.81 -12.08
C LYS A 512 -18.08 27.76 -11.79
N TYR A 513 -19.26 27.19 -11.61
CA TYR A 513 -20.47 27.94 -11.27
C TYR A 513 -20.43 28.41 -9.81
N MET A 514 -20.92 29.62 -9.57
CA MET A 514 -21.01 30.20 -8.22
C MET A 514 -22.41 29.98 -7.63
N GLY A 515 -22.63 28.82 -7.03
CA GLY A 515 -23.92 28.44 -6.49
C GLY A 515 -23.81 27.59 -5.23
N SER A 516 -24.67 26.58 -5.13
CA SER A 516 -24.58 25.57 -4.09
C SER A 516 -24.65 24.17 -4.69
N ARG A 517 -23.58 23.40 -4.54
CA ARG A 517 -23.51 22.02 -5.03
C ARG A 517 -24.68 21.17 -4.50
N CYS A 518 -25.35 20.53 -5.43
CA CYS A 518 -26.59 19.81 -5.19
C CYS A 518 -26.70 18.57 -6.09
N ASN A 519 -27.17 17.47 -5.51
CA ASN A 519 -27.52 16.27 -6.27
C ASN A 519 -29.04 16.24 -6.49
N ILE A 520 -29.47 16.11 -7.75
CA ILE A 520 -30.88 16.01 -8.11
C ILE A 520 -31.21 14.54 -8.39
N TYR A 521 -32.18 14.01 -7.66
CA TYR A 521 -32.78 12.71 -7.88
C TYR A 521 -34.07 12.94 -8.66
N LEU A 522 -33.95 12.98 -9.98
CA LEU A 522 -35.06 13.22 -10.88
C LEU A 522 -35.80 11.92 -11.13
N HIS A 523 -37.08 11.87 -10.80
CA HIS A 523 -37.91 10.68 -10.97
C HIS A 523 -38.77 10.79 -12.24
N LYS A 524 -39.22 9.65 -12.77
CA LYS A 524 -40.15 9.57 -13.92
C LYS A 524 -41.44 10.35 -13.66
N GLN A 525 -41.95 10.24 -12.43
CA GLN A 525 -43.04 11.04 -11.87
C GLN A 525 -42.45 12.17 -11.03
N ILE A 526 -42.70 13.43 -11.43
CA ILE A 526 -41.99 14.62 -10.91
C ILE A 526 -42.19 14.77 -9.40
N GLU A 527 -43.34 14.38 -8.87
CA GLU A 527 -43.75 14.52 -7.46
C GLU A 527 -42.83 13.75 -6.50
N ASN A 528 -42.15 12.71 -7.01
CA ASN A 528 -41.19 11.92 -6.23
C ASN A 528 -39.75 12.44 -6.34
N SER A 529 -39.50 13.47 -7.14
CA SER A 529 -38.17 14.03 -7.33
C SER A 529 -37.75 14.82 -6.09
N TYR A 530 -36.46 14.81 -5.79
CA TYR A 530 -35.92 15.57 -4.67
C TYR A 530 -34.48 15.99 -4.92
N ALA A 531 -34.05 17.01 -4.17
CA ALA A 531 -32.71 17.56 -4.23
C ALA A 531 -31.99 17.31 -2.91
N VAL A 532 -30.68 17.07 -2.98
CA VAL A 532 -29.81 16.77 -1.84
C VAL A 532 -28.65 17.76 -1.85
N SER A 533 -28.37 18.37 -0.70
CA SER A 533 -27.23 19.26 -0.51
C SER A 533 -25.89 18.50 -0.56
N ARG A 534 -24.78 19.23 -0.70
CA ARG A 534 -23.42 18.67 -0.59
C ARG A 534 -23.24 17.72 0.61
N ASN A 535 -23.89 18.02 1.74
CA ASN A 535 -23.76 17.26 2.97
C ASN A 535 -24.76 16.08 3.09
N GLY A 536 -25.50 15.73 2.05
CA GLY A 536 -26.40 14.57 2.10
C GLY A 536 -27.74 14.85 2.79
N PHE A 537 -28.14 16.12 2.94
CA PHE A 537 -29.46 16.50 3.47
C PHE A 537 -30.41 16.90 2.34
N LYS A 538 -31.66 16.43 2.38
CA LYS A 538 -32.68 16.85 1.43
C LYS A 538 -32.98 18.35 1.55
N ILE A 539 -32.96 19.05 0.43
CA ILE A 539 -33.26 20.48 0.35
C ILE A 539 -34.78 20.65 0.33
N ARG A 540 -35.30 21.50 1.21
CA ARG A 540 -36.73 21.83 1.29
C ARG A 540 -36.93 23.27 0.82
N ASP A 541 -37.28 23.40 -0.45
CA ASP A 541 -37.54 24.67 -1.11
C ASP A 541 -38.62 24.46 -2.16
N GLU A 542 -39.72 25.21 -2.05
CA GLU A 542 -40.88 25.09 -2.94
C GLU A 542 -40.53 25.42 -4.40
N ARG A 543 -39.53 26.28 -4.61
CA ARG A 543 -39.03 26.69 -5.93
C ARG A 543 -38.42 25.53 -6.73
N LEU A 544 -38.07 24.42 -6.07
CA LEU A 544 -37.49 23.26 -6.74
C LEU A 544 -38.49 22.48 -7.59
N GLN A 545 -39.80 22.62 -7.36
CA GLN A 545 -40.81 21.89 -8.14
C GLN A 545 -40.81 22.33 -9.61
N ASP A 546 -40.75 23.64 -9.85
CA ASP A 546 -40.67 24.21 -11.20
C ASP A 546 -39.35 23.82 -11.90
N LEU A 547 -38.26 23.75 -11.13
CA LEU A 547 -36.97 23.27 -11.59
C LEU A 547 -37.05 21.79 -12.03
N PHE A 548 -37.67 20.91 -11.23
CA PHE A 548 -37.82 19.51 -11.59
C PHE A 548 -38.65 19.32 -12.86
N ALA A 549 -39.70 20.11 -13.04
CA ALA A 549 -40.49 20.11 -14.28
C ALA A 549 -39.63 20.50 -15.49
N THR A 550 -38.81 21.55 -15.35
CA THR A 550 -37.88 22.01 -16.39
C THR A 550 -36.84 20.94 -16.74
N LEU A 551 -36.22 20.32 -15.75
CA LEU A 551 -35.24 19.25 -15.96
C LEU A 551 -35.89 17.98 -16.53
N LYS A 552 -37.10 17.63 -16.10
CA LYS A 552 -37.84 16.48 -16.63
C LYS A 552 -38.17 16.67 -18.11
N LYS A 553 -38.52 17.90 -18.52
CA LYS A 553 -38.72 18.25 -19.92
C LYS A 553 -37.42 18.15 -20.71
N ARG A 554 -36.32 18.71 -20.19
CA ARG A 554 -34.97 18.67 -20.81
C ARG A 554 -34.49 17.24 -21.06
N PHE A 555 -34.64 16.36 -20.07
CA PHE A 555 -34.11 15.00 -20.11
C PHE A 555 -35.17 13.96 -20.48
N ASN A 556 -36.33 14.37 -21.02
CA ASN A 556 -37.43 13.45 -21.27
C ASN A 556 -37.06 12.32 -22.24
N ASP A 557 -36.33 12.65 -23.31
CA ASP A 557 -35.95 11.68 -24.34
C ASP A 557 -35.09 10.57 -23.74
N ILE A 558 -34.18 10.91 -22.83
CA ILE A 558 -33.32 9.94 -22.12
C ILE A 558 -34.16 8.99 -21.26
N PHE A 559 -35.17 9.53 -20.57
CA PHE A 559 -36.09 8.71 -19.78
C PHE A 559 -36.83 7.70 -20.65
N VAL A 560 -37.21 8.08 -21.88
CA VAL A 560 -37.92 7.21 -22.81
C VAL A 560 -36.98 6.19 -23.45
N GLU A 561 -35.85 6.64 -24.01
CA GLU A 561 -34.88 5.81 -24.72
C GLU A 561 -34.25 4.73 -23.81
N ASN A 562 -34.00 5.06 -22.55
CA ASN A 562 -33.34 4.16 -21.60
C ASN A 562 -34.31 3.51 -20.60
N ASP A 563 -35.62 3.74 -20.76
CA ASP A 563 -36.67 3.24 -19.86
C ASP A 563 -36.40 3.56 -18.38
N LEU A 564 -36.07 4.81 -18.07
CA LEU A 564 -35.63 5.22 -16.74
C LEU A 564 -36.78 5.44 -15.75
N THR A 565 -36.53 5.06 -14.50
CA THR A 565 -37.28 5.44 -13.30
C THR A 565 -36.62 6.64 -12.61
N TRP A 566 -35.28 6.60 -12.46
CA TRP A 566 -34.50 7.67 -11.84
C TRP A 566 -33.33 8.09 -12.72
N LEU A 567 -33.07 9.40 -12.73
CA LEU A 567 -31.85 10.00 -13.22
C LEU A 567 -31.23 10.83 -12.08
N ILE A 568 -30.08 10.39 -11.59
CA ILE A 568 -29.35 11.05 -10.50
C ILE A 568 -28.26 11.93 -11.10
N LEU A 569 -28.35 13.24 -10.89
CA LEU A 569 -27.46 14.25 -11.44
C LEU A 569 -26.64 14.92 -10.34
N ASP A 570 -25.40 15.28 -10.64
CA ASP A 570 -24.57 16.17 -9.84
C ASP A 570 -24.41 17.50 -10.59
N GLY A 571 -24.55 18.60 -9.85
CA GLY A 571 -24.62 19.93 -10.43
C GLY A 571 -24.57 21.03 -9.38
N GLU A 572 -24.68 22.26 -9.86
CA GLU A 572 -24.74 23.45 -9.02
C GLU A 572 -26.15 24.05 -9.07
N LEU A 573 -26.75 24.28 -7.90
CA LEU A 573 -27.99 25.05 -7.77
C LEU A 573 -27.65 26.55 -7.76
N MET A 574 -28.24 27.29 -8.70
CA MET A 574 -27.99 28.70 -8.93
C MET A 574 -29.26 29.52 -8.66
N PRO A 575 -29.15 30.80 -8.27
CA PRO A 575 -27.92 31.51 -7.87
C PRO A 575 -27.46 31.13 -6.45
N TRP A 576 -26.26 31.57 -6.03
CA TRP A 576 -25.76 31.35 -4.66
C TRP A 576 -26.75 31.81 -3.58
N HIS A 577 -27.50 32.89 -3.85
CA HIS A 577 -28.57 33.38 -2.98
C HIS A 577 -29.61 32.31 -2.61
N ALA A 578 -29.88 31.33 -3.48
CA ALA A 578 -30.95 30.34 -3.29
C ALA A 578 -30.83 29.58 -1.96
N LEU A 579 -29.61 29.15 -1.58
CA LEU A 579 -29.31 28.51 -0.30
C LEU A 579 -28.37 29.33 0.59
N GLY A 580 -27.67 30.31 0.02
CA GLY A 580 -26.66 31.12 0.69
C GLY A 580 -27.15 32.44 1.28
N LYS A 581 -28.44 32.79 1.14
CA LYS A 581 -29.00 34.08 1.58
C LYS A 581 -28.54 34.52 2.97
N GLY A 582 -28.72 33.67 3.99
CA GLY A 582 -28.35 34.01 5.37
C GLY A 582 -26.85 34.26 5.53
N LEU A 583 -26.01 33.49 4.83
CA LEU A 583 -24.56 33.69 4.85
C LEU A 583 -24.17 35.04 4.23
N ILE A 584 -24.78 35.41 3.11
CA ILE A 584 -24.55 36.69 2.43
C ILE A 584 -24.93 37.86 3.35
N GLU A 585 -26.14 37.83 3.90
CA GLU A 585 -26.70 38.88 4.75
C GLU A 585 -25.96 39.03 6.09
N GLU A 586 -25.49 37.92 6.69
CA GLU A 586 -24.88 37.94 8.01
C GLU A 586 -23.35 38.09 8.00
N LYS A 587 -22.68 37.72 6.90
CA LYS A 587 -21.20 37.72 6.83
C LYS A 587 -20.62 38.67 5.79
N TYR A 588 -21.21 38.74 4.59
CA TYR A 588 -20.62 39.49 3.49
C TYR A 588 -21.08 40.96 3.48
N ILE A 589 -22.39 41.21 3.60
CA ILE A 589 -22.93 42.57 3.63
C ILE A 589 -22.37 43.39 4.80
N PRO A 590 -22.29 42.87 6.04
CA PRO A 590 -21.73 43.64 7.15
C PRO A 590 -20.26 43.99 6.96
N MET A 591 -19.47 43.13 6.31
CA MET A 591 -18.07 43.43 5.97
C MET A 591 -17.96 44.58 4.99
N SER A 592 -18.78 44.58 3.92
CA SER A 592 -18.87 45.68 2.96
C SER A 592 -19.18 47.01 3.66
N VAL A 593 -20.25 47.05 4.47
CA VAL A 593 -20.67 48.26 5.20
C VAL A 593 -19.57 48.77 6.13
N ALA A 594 -18.90 47.86 6.86
CA ALA A 594 -17.82 48.23 7.77
C ALA A 594 -16.63 48.86 7.03
N GLN A 595 -16.24 48.30 5.89
CA GLN A 595 -15.12 48.80 5.08
C GLN A 595 -15.39 50.23 4.58
N HIS A 596 -16.57 50.46 3.99
CA HIS A 596 -16.93 51.80 3.50
C HIS A 596 -17.03 52.82 4.63
N THR A 597 -17.59 52.43 5.78
CA THR A 597 -17.68 53.31 6.96
C THR A 597 -16.29 53.72 7.45
N GLU A 598 -15.34 52.78 7.50
CA GLU A 598 -13.95 53.06 7.89
C GLU A 598 -13.27 54.02 6.90
N ILE A 599 -13.39 53.74 5.60
CA ILE A 599 -12.80 54.55 4.53
C ILE A 599 -13.35 55.98 4.55
N ASP A 600 -14.66 56.15 4.76
CA ASP A 600 -15.30 57.46 4.87
C ASP A 600 -14.78 58.24 6.07
N GLN A 601 -14.54 57.59 7.21
CA GLN A 601 -13.94 58.22 8.38
C GLN A 601 -12.49 58.63 8.14
N LEU A 602 -11.67 57.78 7.52
CA LEU A 602 -10.29 58.10 7.17
C LEU A 602 -10.20 59.29 6.21
N ASN A 603 -11.10 59.34 5.22
CA ASN A 603 -11.20 60.46 4.29
C ASN A 603 -11.63 61.76 4.99
N HIS A 604 -12.67 61.71 5.84
CA HIS A 604 -13.09 62.88 6.62
C HIS A 604 -11.98 63.42 7.52
N ALA A 605 -11.17 62.55 8.10
CA ALA A 605 -10.03 62.91 8.94
C ALA A 605 -8.80 63.41 8.14
N SER A 606 -8.85 63.39 6.80
CA SER A 606 -7.68 63.66 5.94
C SER A 606 -6.47 62.79 6.33
N TYR A 607 -6.72 61.52 6.65
CA TYR A 607 -5.74 60.60 7.23
C TYR A 607 -4.47 60.48 6.39
N ASP A 608 -4.61 60.31 5.06
CA ASP A 608 -3.46 60.15 4.16
C ASP A 608 -2.50 61.33 4.23
N LYS A 609 -3.04 62.56 4.23
CA LYS A 609 -2.24 63.78 4.36
C LYS A 609 -1.58 63.86 5.74
N ALA A 610 -2.32 63.53 6.80
CA ALA A 610 -1.79 63.53 8.16
C ALA A 610 -0.66 62.49 8.34
N PHE A 611 -0.83 61.29 7.78
CA PHE A 611 0.15 60.22 7.82
C PHE A 611 1.41 60.58 7.03
N GLN A 612 1.26 61.11 5.81
CA GLN A 612 2.39 61.57 4.99
C GLN A 612 3.19 62.67 5.69
N LEU A 613 2.54 63.65 6.32
CA LEU A 613 3.21 64.68 7.11
C LEU A 613 3.99 64.08 8.29
N ALA A 614 3.42 63.06 8.94
CA ALA A 614 4.06 62.39 10.07
C ALA A 614 5.28 61.55 9.63
N VAL A 615 5.21 60.88 8.48
CA VAL A 615 6.34 60.19 7.84
C VAL A 615 7.43 61.19 7.44
N GLN A 616 7.08 62.30 6.80
CA GLN A 616 8.04 63.35 6.44
C GLN A 616 8.75 63.93 7.67
N LYS A 617 8.01 64.15 8.77
CA LYS A 617 8.59 64.58 10.05
C LYS A 617 9.60 63.56 10.58
N MET A 618 9.27 62.26 10.53
CA MET A 618 10.18 61.20 10.96
C MET A 618 11.41 61.09 10.06
N ASP A 619 11.22 61.07 8.74
CA ASP A 619 12.27 60.91 7.73
C ASP A 619 13.24 62.11 7.71
N SER A 620 12.82 63.26 8.23
CA SER A 620 13.70 64.41 8.48
C SER A 620 14.68 64.22 9.67
N THR A 621 14.64 63.05 10.33
CA THR A 621 15.46 62.70 11.49
C THR A 621 16.17 61.36 11.30
N ASP A 622 17.18 61.07 12.13
CA ASP A 622 17.90 59.78 12.12
C ASP A 622 17.18 58.64 12.86
N PHE A 623 15.90 58.79 13.18
CA PHE A 623 15.17 57.89 14.09
C PHE A 623 15.17 56.43 13.64
N GLU A 624 14.99 56.18 12.35
CA GLU A 624 14.96 54.83 11.77
C GLU A 624 16.28 54.07 11.98
N TYR A 625 17.42 54.78 11.88
CA TYR A 625 18.75 54.22 12.14
C TYR A 625 19.03 54.10 13.64
N ASP A 626 18.67 55.12 14.42
CA ASP A 626 18.93 55.16 15.86
C ASP A 626 18.13 54.11 16.63
N GLN A 627 16.91 53.78 16.21
CA GLN A 627 16.07 52.79 16.87
C GLN A 627 16.73 51.40 16.92
N VAL A 628 17.59 51.08 15.94
CA VAL A 628 18.33 49.81 15.88
C VAL A 628 19.57 49.83 16.77
N LYS A 629 20.16 51.01 17.03
CA LYS A 629 21.48 51.14 17.66
C LYS A 629 21.46 51.69 19.09
N MET A 630 20.38 52.37 19.48
CA MET A 630 20.27 53.07 20.76
C MET A 630 19.27 52.37 21.68
N SER A 631 19.53 52.45 22.99
CA SER A 631 18.56 51.98 23.99
C SER A 631 17.34 52.89 24.02
N LYS A 632 16.18 52.35 24.44
CA LYS A 632 14.92 53.11 24.61
C LYS A 632 15.11 54.39 25.44
N LYS A 633 15.94 54.35 26.48
CA LYS A 633 16.24 55.52 27.32
C LYS A 633 16.89 56.63 26.51
N ASN A 634 17.90 56.31 25.71
CA ASN A 634 18.63 57.29 24.92
C ASN A 634 17.79 57.84 23.75
N LEU A 635 16.89 57.03 23.19
CA LEU A 635 15.92 57.48 22.18
C LEU A 635 14.90 58.47 22.77
N LEU A 636 14.40 58.22 23.97
CA LEU A 636 13.49 59.13 24.67
C LEU A 636 14.17 60.46 25.02
N GLU A 637 15.46 60.43 25.36
CA GLU A 637 16.25 61.64 25.61
C GLU A 637 16.53 62.42 24.31
N LYS A 638 16.83 61.74 23.19
CA LYS A 638 17.15 62.39 21.90
C LYS A 638 15.92 62.97 21.17
N TYR A 639 14.81 62.24 21.17
CA TYR A 639 13.61 62.59 20.38
C TYR A 639 12.45 63.12 21.22
N GLY A 640 12.50 62.96 22.54
CA GLY A 640 11.38 63.25 23.43
C GLY A 640 10.30 62.16 23.40
N SER A 641 9.51 62.08 24.48
CA SER A 641 8.52 61.01 24.68
C SER A 641 7.45 60.97 23.59
N GLN A 642 6.93 62.15 23.19
CA GLN A 642 5.84 62.25 22.21
C GLN A 642 6.27 61.80 20.82
N ASP A 643 7.38 62.34 20.31
CA ASP A 643 7.87 62.02 18.96
C ASP A 643 8.45 60.61 18.89
N TYR A 644 9.09 60.10 19.95
CA TYR A 644 9.47 58.69 20.03
C TYR A 644 8.26 57.76 19.84
N GLN A 645 7.15 57.99 20.55
CA GLN A 645 5.96 57.12 20.42
C GLN A 645 5.33 57.24 19.04
N ASN A 646 5.23 58.46 18.51
CA ASN A 646 4.69 58.71 17.18
C ASN A 646 5.55 58.04 16.10
N PHE A 647 6.86 58.30 16.08
CA PHE A 647 7.79 57.73 15.09
C PHE A 647 7.88 56.22 15.18
N LYS A 648 7.88 55.65 16.39
CA LYS A 648 7.84 54.19 16.56
C LYS A 648 6.61 53.57 15.90
N ASN A 649 5.44 54.16 16.09
CA ASN A 649 4.19 53.67 15.50
C ASN A 649 4.14 53.91 13.99
N ILE A 650 4.60 55.08 13.52
CA ILE A 650 4.68 55.43 12.09
C ILE A 650 5.64 54.51 11.37
N LEU A 651 6.83 54.24 11.91
CA LEU A 651 7.81 53.34 11.32
C LEU A 651 7.24 51.92 11.16
N GLY A 652 6.48 51.46 12.15
CA GLY A 652 5.78 50.17 12.07
C GLY A 652 4.70 50.12 10.98
N LEU A 653 4.03 51.26 10.72
CA LEU A 653 2.95 51.36 9.73
C LEU A 653 3.44 51.76 8.32
N LYS A 654 4.59 52.42 8.19
CA LYS A 654 5.14 52.98 6.94
C LYS A 654 5.21 51.92 5.84
N TYR A 655 5.59 50.70 6.21
CA TYR A 655 5.77 49.58 5.28
C TYR A 655 4.47 48.81 4.95
N SER A 656 3.39 49.05 5.68
CA SER A 656 2.07 48.44 5.46
C SER A 656 0.97 49.45 5.14
N TYR A 657 1.33 50.73 4.97
CA TYR A 657 0.40 51.80 4.69
C TYR A 657 -0.20 51.65 3.28
N VAL A 658 -1.52 51.84 3.20
CA VAL A 658 -2.29 51.81 1.96
C VAL A 658 -3.13 53.08 1.90
N GLU A 659 -3.03 53.81 0.79
CA GLU A 659 -3.80 55.02 0.56
C GLU A 659 -5.31 54.72 0.55
N THR A 660 -6.11 55.64 1.08
CA THR A 660 -7.58 55.48 1.15
C THR A 660 -8.22 55.25 -0.21
N GLU A 661 -7.68 55.82 -1.29
CA GLU A 661 -8.16 55.57 -2.66
C GLU A 661 -7.99 54.10 -3.08
N LYS A 662 -6.88 53.47 -2.68
CA LYS A 662 -6.63 52.04 -2.96
C LYS A 662 -7.52 51.15 -2.10
N LEU A 663 -7.73 51.51 -0.83
CA LEU A 663 -8.69 50.83 0.05
C LEU A 663 -10.11 50.87 -0.55
N LYS A 664 -10.52 52.04 -1.06
CA LYS A 664 -11.81 52.22 -1.72
C LYS A 664 -11.96 51.33 -2.95
N LYS A 665 -10.99 51.31 -3.85
CA LYS A 665 -11.01 50.44 -5.03
C LYS A 665 -11.16 48.96 -4.66
N ALA A 666 -10.48 48.53 -3.60
CA ALA A 666 -10.57 47.16 -3.10
C ALA A 666 -11.96 46.85 -2.50
N ALA A 667 -12.54 47.76 -1.73
CA ALA A 667 -13.90 47.64 -1.19
C ALA A 667 -14.96 47.62 -2.30
N ASP A 668 -14.86 48.52 -3.29
CA ASP A 668 -15.74 48.57 -4.46
C ASP A 668 -15.68 47.26 -5.26
N LYS A 669 -14.49 46.65 -5.37
CA LYS A 669 -14.29 45.34 -6.02
C LYS A 669 -15.00 44.22 -5.27
N PHE A 670 -14.89 44.21 -3.94
CA PHE A 670 -15.58 43.25 -3.08
C PHE A 670 -17.10 43.35 -3.24
N ASP A 671 -17.63 44.57 -3.29
CA ASP A 671 -19.05 44.84 -3.54
C ASP A 671 -19.51 44.42 -4.93
N GLU A 672 -18.69 44.65 -5.97
CA GLU A 672 -18.97 44.17 -7.32
C GLU A 672 -19.18 42.66 -7.31
N GLN A 673 -18.33 41.90 -6.61
CA GLN A 673 -18.45 40.45 -6.54
C GLN A 673 -19.66 40.00 -5.69
N ILE A 674 -19.98 40.69 -4.58
CA ILE A 674 -21.20 40.40 -3.82
C ILE A 674 -22.43 40.60 -4.71
N ASN A 675 -22.50 41.71 -5.44
CA ASN A 675 -23.64 42.00 -6.30
C ASN A 675 -23.74 41.01 -7.47
N LEU A 676 -22.60 40.61 -8.04
CA LEU A 676 -22.55 39.66 -9.15
C LEU A 676 -23.13 38.29 -8.77
N TYR A 677 -22.85 37.78 -7.56
CA TYR A 677 -23.23 36.41 -7.19
C TYR A 677 -24.35 36.32 -6.13
N GLY A 678 -24.56 37.38 -5.37
CA GLY A 678 -25.45 37.41 -4.20
C GLY A 678 -26.87 37.90 -4.49
N ASN A 679 -27.13 38.39 -5.71
CA ASN A 679 -28.44 38.88 -6.10
C ASN A 679 -29.47 37.75 -6.23
N PRO A 680 -30.74 38.00 -5.86
CA PRO A 680 -31.81 37.05 -6.06
C PRO A 680 -32.17 36.95 -7.55
N GLU A 681 -32.08 35.75 -8.11
CA GLU A 681 -32.49 35.40 -9.47
C GLU A 681 -33.37 34.14 -9.45
N GLU A 682 -33.92 33.78 -10.61
CA GLU A 682 -34.69 32.54 -10.79
C GLU A 682 -33.79 31.31 -10.52
N VAL A 683 -34.35 30.32 -9.80
CA VAL A 683 -33.59 29.14 -9.41
C VAL A 683 -33.36 28.25 -10.64
N THR A 684 -32.09 28.03 -10.98
CA THR A 684 -31.68 27.17 -12.08
C THR A 684 -30.70 26.09 -11.61
N PHE A 685 -30.53 25.04 -12.41
CA PHE A 685 -29.58 23.97 -12.11
C PHE A 685 -28.62 23.76 -13.27
N LYS A 686 -27.33 23.87 -12.96
CA LYS A 686 -26.23 23.62 -13.90
C LYS A 686 -25.67 22.22 -13.63
N ALA A 687 -26.20 21.24 -14.34
CA ALA A 687 -25.74 19.86 -14.25
C ALA A 687 -24.34 19.74 -14.88
N PHE A 688 -23.44 18.98 -14.24
CA PHE A 688 -22.11 18.71 -14.79
C PHE A 688 -21.74 17.22 -14.81
N SER A 689 -22.49 16.35 -14.12
CA SER A 689 -22.29 14.90 -14.18
C SER A 689 -23.60 14.14 -14.05
N ILE A 690 -23.66 12.98 -14.70
CA ILE A 690 -24.64 11.93 -14.40
C ILE A 690 -23.99 10.99 -13.40
N LEU A 691 -24.59 10.88 -12.22
CA LEU A 691 -24.18 9.89 -11.24
C LEU A 691 -24.76 8.54 -11.66
N LYS A 692 -26.08 8.40 -11.77
CA LYS A 692 -26.67 7.07 -11.97
C LYS A 692 -27.99 7.15 -12.73
N MET A 693 -28.23 6.15 -13.57
CA MET A 693 -29.47 5.92 -14.28
C MET A 693 -30.09 4.62 -13.78
N VAL A 694 -31.34 4.66 -13.31
CA VAL A 694 -32.07 3.48 -12.80
C VAL A 694 -33.25 3.21 -13.71
N GLN A 695 -33.33 2.00 -14.26
CA GLN A 695 -34.39 1.57 -15.19
C GLN A 695 -35.66 1.09 -14.47
N ASN A 696 -36.78 0.97 -15.19
CA ASN A 696 -38.05 0.47 -14.62
C ASN A 696 -37.96 -1.00 -14.15
N ASN A 697 -37.06 -1.79 -14.73
CA ASN A 697 -36.79 -3.18 -14.30
C ASN A 697 -35.81 -3.27 -13.09
N GLY A 698 -35.34 -2.14 -12.56
CA GLY A 698 -34.39 -2.09 -11.44
C GLY A 698 -32.91 -2.19 -11.84
N VAL A 699 -32.58 -2.32 -13.12
CA VAL A 699 -31.18 -2.29 -13.59
C VAL A 699 -30.63 -0.88 -13.43
N GLU A 700 -29.44 -0.77 -12.84
CA GLU A 700 -28.74 0.49 -12.63
C GLU A 700 -27.51 0.58 -13.52
N LYS A 701 -27.30 1.76 -14.11
CA LYS A 701 -26.18 2.04 -15.02
C LYS A 701 -25.46 3.33 -14.61
N ARG A 702 -24.14 3.32 -14.78
CA ARG A 702 -23.24 4.46 -14.65
C ARG A 702 -22.90 5.00 -16.05
N TRP A 703 -22.37 6.21 -16.12
CA TRP A 703 -21.82 6.73 -17.37
C TRP A 703 -20.53 5.99 -17.73
N GLU A 704 -20.44 5.46 -18.96
CA GLU A 704 -19.28 4.69 -19.44
C GLU A 704 -18.36 5.49 -20.40
N GLY A 705 -18.78 6.68 -20.82
CA GLY A 705 -18.03 7.56 -21.72
C GLY A 705 -17.02 8.45 -21.01
N THR A 706 -16.42 9.39 -21.74
CA THR A 706 -15.49 10.36 -21.18
C THR A 706 -16.21 11.47 -20.41
N THR A 707 -15.48 12.18 -19.54
CA THR A 707 -16.00 13.31 -18.77
C THR A 707 -16.51 14.44 -19.67
N SER A 708 -15.82 14.74 -20.78
CA SER A 708 -16.29 15.71 -21.78
C SER A 708 -17.60 15.31 -22.44
N ALA A 709 -17.75 14.05 -22.82
CA ALA A 709 -18.97 13.54 -23.44
C ALA A 709 -20.14 13.61 -22.46
N MET A 710 -19.91 13.28 -21.19
CA MET A 710 -20.92 13.41 -20.13
C MET A 710 -21.37 14.85 -19.97
N TYR A 711 -20.42 15.78 -19.90
CA TYR A 711 -20.72 17.19 -19.68
C TYR A 711 -21.50 17.80 -20.85
N ARG A 712 -21.09 17.53 -22.09
CA ARG A 712 -21.81 17.92 -23.31
C ARG A 712 -23.25 17.42 -23.33
N PHE A 713 -23.50 16.28 -22.70
CA PHE A 713 -24.82 15.67 -22.65
C PHE A 713 -25.73 16.32 -21.60
N VAL A 714 -25.18 16.79 -20.48
CA VAL A 714 -25.96 17.40 -19.39
C VAL A 714 -25.99 18.92 -19.39
N SER A 715 -25.07 19.58 -20.09
CA SER A 715 -24.89 21.03 -20.14
C SER A 715 -24.78 21.55 -21.57
N ASP A 716 -25.32 22.74 -21.81
CA ASP A 716 -25.17 23.49 -23.06
C ASP A 716 -24.06 24.55 -22.98
N ASP A 717 -23.43 24.69 -21.82
CA ASP A 717 -22.37 25.68 -21.61
C ASP A 717 -21.05 25.22 -22.27
N ASP A 718 -20.24 26.20 -22.67
CA ASP A 718 -18.94 25.94 -23.27
C ASP A 718 -17.99 25.20 -22.31
N PHE A 719 -17.13 24.37 -22.89
CA PHE A 719 -16.03 23.68 -22.20
C PHE A 719 -14.96 23.31 -23.22
N ILE A 720 -13.76 22.97 -22.75
CA ILE A 720 -12.68 22.47 -23.61
C ILE A 720 -12.16 21.13 -23.15
N SER A 721 -11.83 20.26 -24.11
CA SER A 721 -11.05 19.04 -23.88
C SER A 721 -9.64 19.26 -24.43
N LEU A 722 -8.64 18.84 -23.66
CA LEU A 722 -7.23 19.06 -23.94
C LEU A 722 -6.45 17.75 -23.77
N ASP A 723 -5.48 17.58 -24.65
CA ASP A 723 -4.38 16.64 -24.45
C ASP A 723 -3.12 17.43 -24.09
N LEU A 724 -2.66 17.30 -22.85
CA LEU A 724 -1.50 18.01 -22.29
C LEU A 724 -0.16 17.68 -22.97
N ARG A 725 -0.13 16.73 -23.91
CA ARG A 725 1.03 16.45 -24.77
C ARG A 725 1.12 17.42 -25.96
N GLN A 726 0.03 18.12 -26.29
CA GLN A 726 0.01 19.09 -27.38
C GLN A 726 0.68 20.40 -26.95
N GLU A 727 1.47 21.00 -27.85
CA GLU A 727 2.24 22.22 -27.55
C GLU A 727 1.33 23.43 -27.24
N ASP A 728 0.15 23.49 -27.84
CA ASP A 728 -0.83 24.58 -27.69
C ASP A 728 -1.79 24.38 -26.50
N ALA A 729 -1.70 23.26 -25.77
CA ALA A 729 -2.66 22.91 -24.71
C ALA A 729 -2.73 23.96 -23.59
N VAL A 730 -1.58 24.48 -23.16
CA VAL A 730 -1.49 25.50 -22.10
C VAL A 730 -2.08 26.83 -22.59
N GLU A 731 -1.81 27.23 -23.83
CA GLU A 731 -2.33 28.47 -24.41
C GLU A 731 -3.85 28.42 -24.54
N ARG A 732 -4.40 27.29 -25.01
CA ARG A 732 -5.84 27.06 -25.09
C ARG A 732 -6.50 27.06 -23.72
N ALA A 733 -5.87 26.45 -22.71
CA ALA A 733 -6.36 26.49 -21.33
C ALA A 733 -6.42 27.93 -20.79
N LYS A 734 -5.38 28.74 -21.02
CA LYS A 734 -5.33 30.15 -20.62
C LYS A 734 -6.36 31.01 -21.33
N ALA A 735 -6.53 30.82 -22.64
CA ALA A 735 -7.54 31.52 -23.43
C ALA A 735 -8.95 31.23 -22.89
N TYR A 736 -9.26 29.96 -22.64
CA TYR A 736 -10.55 29.56 -22.06
C TYR A 736 -10.75 30.09 -20.64
N PHE A 737 -9.74 29.98 -19.77
CA PHE A 737 -9.79 30.55 -18.42
C PHE A 737 -10.09 32.06 -18.46
N LYS A 738 -9.43 32.80 -19.35
CA LYS A 738 -9.68 34.23 -19.55
C LYS A 738 -11.13 34.49 -19.98
N THR A 739 -11.65 33.75 -20.94
CA THR A 739 -13.05 33.93 -21.40
C THR A 739 -14.05 33.65 -20.28
N ILE A 740 -13.88 32.55 -19.54
CA ILE A 740 -14.80 32.19 -18.44
C ILE A 740 -14.77 33.23 -17.30
N THR A 741 -13.59 33.77 -17.00
CA THR A 741 -13.41 34.66 -15.83
C THR A 741 -13.63 36.13 -16.16
N PHE A 742 -13.14 36.61 -17.29
CA PHE A 742 -13.23 38.02 -17.69
C PHE A 742 -14.51 38.32 -18.47
N ASP A 743 -14.81 37.53 -19.51
CA ASP A 743 -15.95 37.81 -20.39
C ASP A 743 -17.27 37.34 -19.75
N GLN A 744 -17.28 36.15 -19.15
CA GLN A 744 -18.47 35.55 -18.55
C GLN A 744 -18.61 35.78 -17.04
N LYS A 745 -17.61 36.40 -16.40
CA LYS A 745 -17.59 36.72 -14.97
C LYS A 745 -17.94 35.53 -14.05
N MET A 746 -17.50 34.32 -14.40
CA MET A 746 -17.70 33.14 -13.56
C MET A 746 -16.62 33.00 -12.50
N GLU A 747 -16.87 32.20 -11.45
CA GLU A 747 -15.94 32.00 -10.33
C GLU A 747 -14.54 31.56 -10.78
N GLY A 748 -14.48 30.77 -11.85
CA GLY A 748 -13.25 30.20 -12.35
C GLY A 748 -13.53 28.97 -13.20
N ILE A 749 -12.60 28.02 -13.17
CA ILE A 749 -12.71 26.75 -13.88
C ILE A 749 -12.49 25.57 -12.95
N VAL A 750 -12.98 24.41 -13.40
CA VAL A 750 -12.70 23.11 -12.79
C VAL A 750 -12.06 22.21 -13.86
N ILE A 751 -10.87 21.71 -13.55
CA ILE A 751 -10.12 20.78 -14.39
C ILE A 751 -10.42 19.37 -13.91
N LYS A 752 -10.85 18.48 -14.81
CA LYS A 752 -11.20 17.08 -14.52
C LYS A 752 -10.48 16.17 -15.52
N PRO A 753 -10.07 14.95 -15.14
CA PRO A 753 -9.55 13.99 -16.10
C PRO A 753 -10.67 13.48 -17.04
N GLU A 754 -10.36 13.17 -18.30
CA GLU A 754 -11.33 12.55 -19.23
C GLU A 754 -11.73 11.15 -18.77
N LYS A 755 -10.82 10.43 -18.09
CA LYS A 755 -11.06 9.16 -17.40
C LYS A 755 -10.54 9.23 -15.98
N VAL A 756 -11.44 9.10 -15.02
CA VAL A 756 -11.07 9.15 -13.60
C VAL A 756 -10.26 7.90 -13.24
N THR A 757 -9.09 8.11 -12.65
CA THR A 757 -8.18 7.04 -12.22
C THR A 757 -7.93 7.15 -10.72
N LYS A 758 -7.82 6.01 -10.04
CA LYS A 758 -7.60 5.94 -8.60
C LYS A 758 -6.33 6.70 -8.19
N GLY A 759 -6.40 7.46 -7.11
CA GLY A 759 -5.26 8.25 -6.60
C GLY A 759 -4.96 9.57 -7.35
N ILE A 760 -5.75 9.93 -8.37
CA ILE A 760 -5.68 11.23 -9.06
C ILE A 760 -6.88 12.08 -8.65
N ALA A 761 -6.70 13.39 -8.55
CA ALA A 761 -7.80 14.31 -8.24
C ALA A 761 -8.94 14.16 -9.26
N PRO A 762 -10.19 13.93 -8.80
CA PRO A 762 -11.36 13.86 -9.69
C PRO A 762 -11.70 15.22 -10.30
N ALA A 763 -11.30 16.30 -9.61
CA ALA A 763 -11.49 17.67 -10.01
C ALA A 763 -10.47 18.55 -9.28
N MET A 764 -9.97 19.59 -9.94
CA MET A 764 -9.16 20.64 -9.35
C MET A 764 -9.71 22.00 -9.76
N LYS A 765 -9.94 22.90 -8.80
CA LYS A 765 -10.47 24.24 -9.08
C LYS A 765 -9.35 25.26 -9.24
N VAL A 766 -9.53 26.18 -10.18
CA VAL A 766 -8.71 27.39 -10.35
C VAL A 766 -9.67 28.56 -10.35
N ARG A 767 -9.65 29.37 -9.30
CA ARG A 767 -10.56 30.51 -9.14
C ARG A 767 -9.92 31.79 -9.64
N ASN A 768 -10.75 32.69 -10.13
CA ASN A 768 -10.31 33.97 -10.63
C ASN A 768 -9.96 34.94 -9.49
N GLU A 769 -9.12 35.92 -9.82
CA GLU A 769 -8.60 36.91 -8.89
C GLU A 769 -9.70 37.79 -8.27
N ASP A 770 -10.70 38.18 -9.06
CA ASP A 770 -11.78 39.03 -8.58
C ASP A 770 -12.61 38.27 -7.53
N TYR A 771 -13.00 37.03 -7.83
CA TYR A 771 -13.77 36.18 -6.94
C TYR A 771 -13.08 35.95 -5.59
N LEU A 772 -11.76 35.75 -5.60
CA LEU A 772 -10.99 35.47 -4.39
C LEU A 772 -11.04 36.60 -3.35
N HIS A 773 -11.48 37.82 -3.70
CA HIS A 773 -11.79 38.88 -2.73
C HIS A 773 -12.89 38.45 -1.74
N LEU A 774 -13.86 37.65 -2.19
CA LEU A 774 -14.91 37.09 -1.33
C LEU A 774 -14.34 36.09 -0.30
N ILE A 775 -13.25 35.40 -0.65
CA ILE A 775 -12.68 34.32 0.16
C ILE A 775 -11.58 34.80 1.10
N TYR A 776 -10.70 35.67 0.62
CA TYR A 776 -9.51 36.13 1.35
C TYR A 776 -9.64 37.56 1.91
N GLY A 777 -10.74 38.24 1.60
CA GLY A 777 -11.06 39.61 2.01
C GLY A 777 -10.74 40.64 0.94
N TYR A 778 -11.36 41.82 1.04
CA TYR A 778 -11.16 42.93 0.09
C TYR A 778 -9.68 43.36 -0.06
N ASP A 779 -8.91 43.26 1.02
CA ASP A 779 -7.50 43.66 1.15
C ASP A 779 -6.50 42.58 0.69
N TYR A 780 -6.95 41.43 0.19
CA TYR A 780 -6.07 40.28 0.01
C TYR A 780 -4.97 40.47 -1.03
N HIS A 781 -5.15 41.39 -1.98
CA HIS A 781 -4.16 41.78 -2.99
C HIS A 781 -3.08 42.72 -2.50
N PHE A 782 -3.15 43.24 -1.27
CA PHE A 782 -2.11 44.12 -0.78
C PHE A 782 -0.82 43.35 -0.58
N ASN A 783 0.28 43.84 -1.18
CA ASN A 783 1.54 43.10 -1.38
C ASN A 783 1.99 42.27 -0.17
N SER A 784 2.03 42.86 1.03
CA SER A 784 2.47 42.17 2.24
C SER A 784 1.59 40.98 2.66
N LYS A 785 0.29 41.01 2.33
CA LYS A 785 -0.69 39.97 2.63
C LYS A 785 -0.69 38.93 1.50
N TYR A 786 -0.75 39.37 0.25
CA TYR A 786 -0.78 38.50 -0.92
C TYR A 786 0.46 37.59 -0.99
N GLU A 787 1.67 38.15 -0.85
CA GLU A 787 2.91 37.36 -0.85
C GLU A 787 2.93 36.29 0.26
N LYS A 788 2.39 36.62 1.45
CA LYS A 788 2.27 35.67 2.56
C LYS A 788 1.25 34.58 2.24
N LEU A 789 0.14 34.89 1.57
CA LEU A 789 -0.85 33.91 1.15
C LEU A 789 -0.25 32.95 0.11
N VAL A 790 0.43 33.47 -0.90
CA VAL A 790 1.11 32.68 -1.95
C VAL A 790 2.14 31.74 -1.34
N ARG A 791 3.00 32.24 -0.43
CA ARG A 791 4.05 31.42 0.21
C ARG A 791 3.53 30.36 1.18
N ASN A 792 2.42 30.62 1.86
CA ASN A 792 1.92 29.75 2.93
C ASN A 792 0.77 28.82 2.50
N LYS A 793 0.29 28.91 1.27
CA LYS A 793 -0.77 28.02 0.76
C LYS A 793 -0.29 26.59 0.73
N LYS A 794 -1.00 25.69 1.42
CA LYS A 794 -0.70 24.25 1.46
C LYS A 794 -1.93 23.45 1.09
N ILE A 795 -1.93 22.82 -0.09
CA ILE A 795 -3.09 22.09 -0.60
C ILE A 795 -3.06 20.59 -0.32
N LYS A 796 -1.91 20.04 0.12
CA LYS A 796 -1.67 18.58 0.21
C LYS A 796 -2.75 17.82 0.97
N GLN A 797 -3.20 18.35 2.12
CA GLN A 797 -4.23 17.71 2.92
C GLN A 797 -5.60 17.77 2.22
N LYS A 798 -5.99 18.95 1.69
CA LYS A 798 -7.24 19.14 0.94
C LYS A 798 -7.31 18.25 -0.31
N LEU A 799 -6.20 18.13 -1.03
CA LEU A 799 -6.05 17.27 -2.20
C LEU A 799 -6.25 15.79 -1.86
N ARG A 800 -5.62 15.32 -0.79
CA ARG A 800 -5.78 13.94 -0.31
C ARG A 800 -7.24 13.66 0.10
N THR A 801 -7.85 14.56 0.86
CA THR A 801 -9.25 14.44 1.30
C THR A 801 -10.20 14.46 0.10
N SER A 802 -9.98 15.34 -0.88
CA SER A 802 -10.76 15.40 -2.13
C SER A 802 -10.76 14.08 -2.91
N ILE A 803 -9.58 13.44 -3.04
CA ILE A 803 -9.46 12.13 -3.69
C ILE A 803 -10.21 11.05 -2.90
N ALA A 804 -9.99 10.99 -1.58
CA ALA A 804 -10.59 9.97 -0.72
C ALA A 804 -12.12 10.08 -0.67
N GLU A 805 -12.68 11.28 -0.48
CA GLU A 805 -14.13 11.49 -0.45
C GLU A 805 -14.80 11.12 -1.77
N TYR A 806 -14.15 11.38 -2.91
CA TYR A 806 -14.65 10.93 -4.21
C TYR A 806 -14.65 9.41 -4.33
N GLU A 807 -13.56 8.74 -3.92
CA GLU A 807 -13.50 7.27 -3.91
C GLU A 807 -14.61 6.66 -3.04
N TYR A 808 -14.88 7.22 -1.86
CA TYR A 808 -15.97 6.76 -1.00
C TYR A 808 -17.36 7.11 -1.56
N GLY A 809 -17.50 8.24 -2.24
CA GLY A 809 -18.72 8.58 -2.97
C GLY A 809 -19.03 7.57 -4.08
N GLU A 810 -18.02 7.14 -4.83
CA GLU A 810 -18.16 6.07 -5.83
C GLU A 810 -18.51 4.71 -5.19
N GLU A 811 -17.95 4.40 -4.01
CA GLU A 811 -18.34 3.21 -3.24
C GLU A 811 -19.82 3.25 -2.84
N MET A 812 -20.34 4.40 -2.40
CA MET A 812 -21.77 4.57 -2.13
C MET A 812 -22.63 4.33 -3.38
N LEU A 813 -22.19 4.83 -4.54
CA LEU A 813 -22.88 4.69 -5.81
C LEU A 813 -22.85 3.26 -6.36
N ASN A 814 -21.89 2.43 -5.98
CA ASN A 814 -21.90 1.01 -6.34
C ASN A 814 -23.02 0.23 -5.67
N ILE A 815 -23.61 0.79 -4.61
CA ILE A 815 -24.71 0.15 -3.88
C ILE A 815 -26.03 0.47 -4.60
N PRO A 816 -26.84 -0.55 -4.93
CA PRO A 816 -28.12 -0.34 -5.58
C PRO A 816 -29.04 0.56 -4.75
N LEU A 817 -29.72 1.50 -5.40
CA LEU A 817 -30.64 2.45 -4.77
C LEU A 817 -31.75 1.74 -3.97
N ALA A 818 -32.19 0.57 -4.47
CA ALA A 818 -33.18 -0.27 -3.81
C ALA A 818 -32.68 -0.91 -2.50
N GLU A 819 -31.37 -1.16 -2.38
CA GLU A 819 -30.74 -1.83 -1.25
C GLU A 819 -30.30 -0.88 -0.13
N ILE A 820 -30.38 0.44 -0.36
CA ILE A 820 -30.05 1.43 0.66
C ILE A 820 -31.06 1.33 1.80
N SER A 821 -30.53 0.97 2.97
CA SER A 821 -31.28 0.90 4.21
C SER A 821 -30.36 1.03 5.42
N PRO A 822 -30.89 1.40 6.59
CA PRO A 822 -30.13 1.38 7.84
C PRO A 822 -29.72 -0.03 8.33
N TYR A 823 -29.97 -1.09 7.56
CA TYR A 823 -29.52 -2.45 7.85
C TYR A 823 -28.49 -2.98 6.84
N ASN A 824 -28.18 -2.20 5.80
CA ASN A 824 -27.16 -2.57 4.81
C ASN A 824 -25.77 -2.20 5.33
N GLU A 825 -25.01 -3.20 5.76
CA GLU A 825 -23.68 -3.00 6.36
C GLU A 825 -22.67 -2.42 5.37
N SER A 826 -22.67 -2.86 4.11
CA SER A 826 -21.78 -2.31 3.08
C SER A 826 -22.05 -0.83 2.80
N TYR A 827 -23.33 -0.42 2.86
CA TYR A 827 -23.72 0.98 2.72
C TYR A 827 -23.28 1.82 3.91
N LYS A 828 -23.50 1.32 5.13
CA LYS A 828 -23.02 2.01 6.33
C LYS A 828 -21.52 2.19 6.28
N GLU A 829 -20.77 1.15 5.92
CA GLU A 829 -19.31 1.20 5.83
C GLU A 829 -18.84 2.30 4.86
N ALA A 830 -19.41 2.36 3.65
CA ALA A 830 -19.08 3.41 2.68
C ALA A 830 -19.35 4.82 3.23
N VAL A 831 -20.52 5.02 3.85
CA VAL A 831 -20.89 6.32 4.43
C VAL A 831 -20.03 6.67 5.65
N MET A 832 -19.73 5.71 6.53
CA MET A 832 -18.87 5.93 7.71
C MET A 832 -17.47 6.37 7.30
N ASN A 833 -16.88 5.71 6.31
CA ASN A 833 -15.57 6.08 5.78
C ASN A 833 -15.58 7.51 5.20
N LEU A 834 -16.62 7.88 4.46
CA LEU A 834 -16.79 9.22 3.92
C LEU A 834 -16.95 10.28 5.02
N LEU A 835 -17.81 10.03 6.02
CA LEU A 835 -18.05 10.97 7.13
C LEU A 835 -16.80 11.16 7.99
N PHE A 836 -16.06 10.09 8.27
CA PHE A 836 -14.79 10.16 8.99
C PHE A 836 -13.74 10.99 8.24
N GLU A 837 -13.69 10.88 6.92
CA GLU A 837 -12.81 11.72 6.11
C GLU A 837 -13.30 13.18 6.09
N THR A 838 -14.60 13.41 5.98
CA THR A 838 -15.22 14.76 6.00
C THR A 838 -14.92 15.50 7.30
N THR A 839 -14.90 14.82 8.45
CA THR A 839 -14.60 15.45 9.75
C THR A 839 -13.19 16.06 9.79
N LYS A 840 -12.23 15.51 9.01
CA LYS A 840 -10.89 16.08 8.89
C LYS A 840 -10.88 17.40 8.13
N GLU A 841 -11.92 17.74 7.36
CA GLU A 841 -12.02 19.04 6.70
C GLU A 841 -12.03 20.20 7.72
N THR A 842 -12.47 19.97 8.95
CA THR A 842 -12.50 21.01 10.01
C THR A 842 -11.11 21.50 10.43
N GLU A 843 -10.08 20.68 10.22
CA GLU A 843 -8.68 21.02 10.50
C GLU A 843 -7.97 21.69 9.30
N ILE A 844 -8.62 21.72 8.14
CA ILE A 844 -8.07 22.26 6.90
C ILE A 844 -8.49 23.73 6.75
N ASP A 845 -7.62 24.53 6.12
CA ASP A 845 -7.95 25.93 5.79
C ASP A 845 -9.26 26.00 4.98
N PRO A 846 -10.31 26.66 5.51
CA PRO A 846 -11.64 26.70 4.88
C PRO A 846 -11.66 27.54 3.59
N ARG A 847 -10.60 28.32 3.32
CA ARG A 847 -10.46 29.12 2.11
C ARG A 847 -10.07 28.26 0.89
N LEU A 848 -9.59 27.03 1.12
CA LEU A 848 -9.09 26.14 0.08
C LEU A 848 -10.17 25.57 -0.82
#